data_AF-A0A962IEQ0-F1
#
_entry.id   AF-A0A962IEQ0-F1
#
_cell.length_a   1.000
_cell.length_b   1.000
_cell.length_c   1.000
_cell.angle_alpha   90.00
_cell.angle_beta   90.00
_cell.angle_gamma   90.00
#
_symmetry.space_group_name_H-M   'P 1'
#
loop_
_entity.id
_entity.type
_entity.pdbx_description
1 polymer ?
#
loop_
_entity_poly.entity_id
_entity_poly.type
_entity_poly.pdbx_seq_one_letter_code
_entity_poly.pdbx_strand_id
1 'polypeptide(L)'
;MDNKQKLVVVLGMHRSGTSAVTRGLTVLGVSLGASLLHSQSDNVKGFWEDSDIKILNQDMLRHLARDWHSLSLLPEPERLIEQLSPFYWRAADLLANKVQEVDAFGFKDPRTCLLIPFWKHVFSQADLDVKYVVVTRHPLSIARSLQARNHFSPEKSLYLWLEYMLSAVTAILDDVAVVVDYDFLMDRPESELIRVAEHLGLGAPEAEALNVYSNDYLDVRLRHTHYTNSDLEKVNILTGDMVIASEAFRKLAMDQWRLDSASVREVFFSLRSGLLARRDLLSYLDRCELQLSDRERRLADFETAIKRRDEKVSACEQRIADFETAIKRRDEKVSACEQRITDFETAIKRRDEKVSAYERRVADFETAIKRRDEKIGALASGDKEKSRHLQQAESAVKETLRENNRLDKALAQQSLKLTGVLGSLQQREGQLRSLEGALKRHEKTIRALNEDKKLSQSSVRQLKGQLAKANEQLQLQQTLLATRAQEQEQEQQARDKVLQQEVSRLEVEVDMLRQSFGWLAEQRLRQWTRQSGQWLKRKGAAYEPEPCEAADHPEPSALPLVVVPEPVATLAPEMALVQASGLFDADWYLAHNPDVMQAGVDPLQHYFHFGAEERRDPHPLFASGWYLKSYPDIARAGANPLVHYLRLGFREGREPHPFFSGRDYMQRYSGVALGDLSPLQHYVQVGWQAGYEAHVLFDRGQYLSEYPELEGQAGYTAFAHCLKRFMAHRKKPLAPLAADRSVHAAFDREQEGRFIERIRHWQKMRQGDAGAPLVSIVMATRNRCAEIGSDIESILA
;
A
#
# COMPACT_ATOMS: atom_id res chain seq x y z
N MET A 1 -54.52 39.10 -2.30
CA MET A 1 -53.14 39.33 -2.74
C MET A 1 -52.47 37.98 -2.64
N ASP A 2 -52.16 37.37 -3.78
CA ASP A 2 -51.55 36.03 -3.85
C ASP A 2 -50.26 36.02 -3.05
N ASN A 3 -50.19 35.16 -2.03
CA ASN A 3 -49.02 35.03 -1.17
C ASN A 3 -47.95 34.20 -1.92
N LYS A 4 -47.33 34.79 -2.94
CA LYS A 4 -46.23 34.15 -3.68
C LYS A 4 -45.06 33.89 -2.73
N GLN A 5 -44.44 32.71 -2.85
CA GLN A 5 -43.25 32.38 -2.07
C GLN A 5 -42.11 33.33 -2.44
N LYS A 6 -41.36 33.79 -1.43
CA LYS A 6 -40.26 34.74 -1.63
C LYS A 6 -38.96 33.99 -1.92
N LEU A 7 -38.23 34.46 -2.93
CA LEU A 7 -36.88 33.98 -3.23
C LEU A 7 -35.88 35.12 -3.03
N VAL A 8 -34.91 34.96 -2.13
CA VAL A 8 -33.85 35.96 -1.90
C VAL A 8 -32.51 35.45 -2.43
N VAL A 9 -32.02 36.06 -3.51
CA VAL A 9 -30.76 35.67 -4.14
C VAL A 9 -29.64 36.61 -3.69
N VAL A 10 -28.64 36.08 -3.00
CA VAL A 10 -27.48 36.86 -2.56
C VAL A 10 -26.39 36.82 -3.63
N LEU A 11 -26.10 37.98 -4.20
CA LEU A 11 -25.12 38.20 -5.25
C LEU A 11 -23.93 38.97 -4.67
N GLY A 12 -22.72 38.57 -5.03
CA GLY A 12 -21.50 39.31 -4.69
C GLY A 12 -20.27 38.48 -4.99
N MET A 13 -19.18 39.15 -5.35
CA MET A 13 -17.89 38.50 -5.58
C MET A 13 -17.43 37.70 -4.35
N HIS A 14 -16.64 36.64 -4.59
CA HIS A 14 -15.93 35.94 -3.52
C HIS A 14 -15.20 36.94 -2.61
N ARG A 15 -15.25 36.70 -1.29
CA ARG A 15 -14.59 37.53 -0.25
C ARG A 15 -15.20 38.93 -0.04
N SER A 16 -16.35 39.23 -0.65
CA SER A 16 -17.14 40.45 -0.35
C SER A 16 -17.90 40.39 0.98
N GLY A 17 -17.82 39.30 1.74
CA GLY A 17 -18.62 39.14 2.96
C GLY A 17 -20.04 38.64 2.72
N THR A 18 -20.30 38.03 1.56
CA THR A 18 -21.59 37.42 1.21
C THR A 18 -22.08 36.44 2.28
N SER A 19 -21.20 35.63 2.87
CA SER A 19 -21.55 34.71 3.96
C SER A 19 -22.04 35.41 5.24
N ALA A 20 -21.55 36.62 5.54
CA ALA A 20 -22.04 37.38 6.68
C ALA A 20 -23.49 37.80 6.43
N VAL A 21 -23.75 38.40 5.27
CA VAL A 21 -25.09 38.84 4.84
C VAL A 21 -26.06 37.66 4.74
N THR A 22 -25.66 36.54 4.11
CA THR A 22 -26.50 35.34 3.99
C THR A 22 -26.92 34.80 5.36
N ARG A 23 -26.01 34.79 6.34
CA ARG A 23 -26.38 34.43 7.71
C ARG A 23 -27.34 35.45 8.32
N GLY A 24 -27.13 36.75 8.08
CA GLY A 24 -28.04 37.81 8.51
C GLY A 24 -29.47 37.63 7.98
N LEU A 25 -29.66 37.09 6.77
CA LEU A 25 -30.99 36.81 6.22
C LEU A 25 -31.78 35.79 7.05
N THR A 26 -31.11 34.86 7.75
CA THR A 26 -31.81 33.92 8.65
C THR A 26 -32.48 34.62 9.83
N VAL A 27 -31.91 35.75 10.27
CA VAL A 27 -32.49 36.63 11.30
C VAL A 27 -33.76 37.32 10.80
N LEU A 28 -33.90 37.47 9.47
CA LEU A 28 -35.04 38.08 8.79
C LEU A 28 -36.11 37.05 8.37
N GLY A 29 -36.00 35.80 8.86
CA GLY A 29 -36.94 34.73 8.55
C GLY A 29 -36.74 34.06 7.19
N VAL A 30 -35.58 34.24 6.53
CA VAL A 30 -35.25 33.56 5.28
C VAL A 30 -34.60 32.21 5.55
N SER A 31 -35.21 31.14 5.05
CA SER A 31 -34.64 29.78 5.12
C SER A 31 -33.52 29.60 4.09
N LEU A 32 -32.41 28.98 4.50
CA LEU A 32 -31.28 28.66 3.62
C LEU A 32 -31.22 27.17 3.21
N GLY A 33 -32.20 26.37 3.62
CA GLY A 33 -32.22 24.92 3.40
C GLY A 33 -31.23 24.12 4.27
N ALA A 34 -31.21 22.80 4.10
CA ALA A 34 -30.41 21.87 4.90
C ALA A 34 -29.02 21.54 4.33
N SER A 35 -28.80 21.74 3.02
CA SER A 35 -27.58 21.34 2.31
C SER A 35 -26.49 22.44 2.32
N LEU A 36 -26.10 22.93 3.49
CA LEU A 36 -25.13 24.02 3.60
C LEU A 36 -23.68 23.52 3.70
N LEU A 37 -22.77 24.20 2.99
CA LEU A 37 -21.34 23.93 3.09
C LEU A 37 -20.76 24.36 4.45
N HIS A 38 -20.19 23.39 5.16
CA HIS A 38 -19.56 23.54 6.47
C HIS A 38 -18.18 24.21 6.39
N SER A 39 -17.68 24.67 7.54
CA SER A 39 -16.44 25.43 7.72
C SER A 39 -15.21 24.77 7.10
N GLN A 40 -14.36 25.56 6.43
CA GLN A 40 -13.03 25.16 5.97
C GLN A 40 -11.95 26.00 6.68
N SER A 41 -10.67 25.64 6.55
CA SER A 41 -9.56 26.31 7.22
C SER A 41 -9.42 27.81 6.87
N ASP A 42 -9.90 28.23 5.70
CA ASP A 42 -9.90 29.61 5.19
C ASP A 42 -11.20 30.39 5.49
N ASN A 43 -12.19 29.72 6.10
CA ASN A 43 -13.42 30.30 6.63
C ASN A 43 -14.03 29.41 7.74
N VAL A 44 -13.54 29.61 8.97
CA VAL A 44 -13.92 28.83 10.15
C VAL A 44 -15.42 28.94 10.49
N LYS A 45 -16.13 29.98 10.02
CA LYS A 45 -17.56 30.21 10.29
C LYS A 45 -18.52 29.64 9.23
N GLY A 46 -18.00 28.91 8.23
CA GLY A 46 -18.81 28.29 7.17
C GLY A 46 -19.11 29.22 5.99
N PHE A 47 -19.34 28.65 4.81
CA PHE A 47 -19.57 29.44 3.59
C PHE A 47 -21.04 29.83 3.40
N TRP A 48 -21.97 29.10 4.03
CA TRP A 48 -23.42 29.30 3.88
C TRP A 48 -23.87 29.26 2.41
N GLU A 49 -23.15 28.46 1.61
CA GLU A 49 -23.48 28.17 0.21
C GLU A 49 -24.27 26.88 0.17
N ASP A 50 -25.37 26.87 -0.59
CA ASP A 50 -26.10 25.65 -0.88
C ASP A 50 -25.25 24.75 -1.80
N SER A 51 -24.96 23.53 -1.34
CA SER A 51 -24.04 22.62 -2.03
C SER A 51 -24.56 22.22 -3.40
N ASP A 52 -25.88 22.06 -3.56
CA ASP A 52 -26.49 21.56 -4.78
C ASP A 52 -26.49 22.66 -5.85
N ILE A 53 -26.83 23.89 -5.45
CA ILE A 53 -26.76 25.07 -6.32
C ILE A 53 -25.31 25.35 -6.72
N LYS A 54 -24.36 25.24 -5.79
CA LYS A 54 -22.94 25.41 -6.10
C LYS A 54 -22.45 24.37 -7.12
N ILE A 55 -22.79 23.09 -6.92
CA ILE A 55 -22.39 22.02 -7.86
C ILE A 55 -22.98 22.32 -9.25
N LEU A 56 -24.25 22.70 -9.32
CA LEU A 56 -24.90 23.06 -10.57
C LEU A 56 -24.21 24.26 -11.26
N ASN A 57 -23.92 25.33 -10.51
CA ASN A 57 -23.19 26.49 -11.04
C ASN A 57 -21.78 26.11 -11.53
N GLN A 58 -21.08 25.22 -10.83
CA GLN A 58 -19.79 24.72 -11.27
C GLN A 58 -19.89 23.88 -12.55
N ASP A 59 -20.90 23.02 -12.66
CA ASP A 59 -21.14 22.21 -13.85
C ASP A 59 -21.45 23.11 -15.07
N MET A 60 -22.26 24.15 -14.89
CA MET A 60 -22.56 25.15 -15.93
C MET A 60 -21.30 25.90 -16.38
N LEU A 61 -20.45 26.37 -15.45
CA LEU A 61 -19.20 27.04 -15.83
C LEU A 61 -18.24 26.09 -16.56
N ARG A 62 -18.10 24.84 -16.10
CA ARG A 62 -17.28 23.82 -16.79
C ARG A 62 -17.78 23.52 -18.19
N HIS A 63 -19.10 23.47 -18.39
CA HIS A 63 -19.69 23.31 -19.72
C HIS A 63 -19.30 24.45 -20.67
N LEU A 64 -19.14 25.66 -20.12
CA LEU A 64 -18.65 26.83 -20.86
C LEU A 64 -17.11 26.89 -20.95
N ALA A 65 -16.41 25.83 -20.55
CA ALA A 65 -14.94 25.76 -20.46
C ALA A 65 -14.32 26.88 -19.60
N ARG A 66 -15.04 27.28 -18.54
CA ARG A 66 -14.62 28.30 -17.58
C ARG A 66 -14.55 27.78 -16.16
N ASP A 67 -13.76 28.46 -15.34
CA ASP A 67 -13.80 28.35 -13.88
C ASP A 67 -14.22 29.69 -13.26
N TRP A 68 -14.48 29.70 -11.96
CA TRP A 68 -14.90 30.89 -11.20
C TRP A 68 -13.88 32.02 -11.26
N HIS A 69 -12.61 31.71 -11.52
CA HIS A 69 -11.52 32.67 -11.61
C HIS A 69 -11.04 32.91 -13.06
N SER A 70 -11.78 32.45 -14.07
CA SER A 70 -11.45 32.72 -15.47
C SER A 70 -11.69 34.19 -15.80
N LEU A 71 -10.77 34.83 -16.52
CA LEU A 71 -10.91 36.23 -16.96
C LEU A 71 -11.71 36.37 -18.27
N SER A 72 -11.91 35.26 -18.99
CA SER A 72 -12.53 35.22 -20.33
C SER A 72 -14.04 35.48 -20.32
N LEU A 73 -14.50 36.74 -20.43
CA LEU A 73 -15.91 37.15 -20.30
C LEU A 73 -16.98 36.24 -20.95
N LEU A 74 -18.11 36.07 -20.27
CA LEU A 74 -19.23 35.24 -20.72
C LEU A 74 -19.87 35.79 -22.02
N PRO A 75 -20.55 34.95 -22.82
CA PRO A 75 -21.35 35.43 -23.93
C PRO A 75 -22.49 36.33 -23.44
N GLU A 76 -23.12 37.04 -24.38
CA GLU A 76 -24.31 37.85 -24.11
C GLU A 76 -25.47 36.97 -23.56
N PRO A 77 -26.40 37.55 -22.77
CA PRO A 77 -27.44 36.82 -22.04
C PRO A 77 -28.19 35.76 -22.85
N GLU A 78 -28.63 36.09 -24.07
CA GLU A 78 -29.43 35.19 -24.91
C GLU A 78 -28.63 33.94 -25.30
N ARG A 79 -27.38 34.13 -25.70
CA ARG A 79 -26.47 33.05 -26.07
C ARG A 79 -26.01 32.25 -24.85
N LEU A 80 -25.88 32.89 -23.69
CA LEU A 80 -25.60 32.20 -22.43
C LEU A 80 -26.73 31.25 -22.07
N ILE A 81 -27.99 31.71 -22.16
CA ILE A 81 -29.18 30.89 -21.87
C ILE A 81 -29.26 29.71 -22.85
N GLU A 82 -29.02 29.96 -24.14
CA GLU A 82 -29.02 28.91 -25.18
C GLU A 82 -27.99 27.81 -24.86
N GLN A 83 -26.74 28.19 -24.56
CA GLN A 83 -25.66 27.25 -24.22
C GLN A 83 -25.92 26.49 -22.92
N LEU A 84 -26.64 27.09 -21.97
CA LEU A 84 -26.96 26.47 -20.69
C LEU A 84 -28.33 25.77 -20.67
N SER A 85 -29.05 25.74 -21.79
CA SER A 85 -30.36 25.06 -21.90
C SER A 85 -30.38 23.60 -21.42
N PRO A 86 -29.30 22.77 -21.57
CA PRO A 86 -29.30 21.42 -21.02
C PRO A 86 -29.41 21.35 -19.48
N PHE A 87 -29.10 22.43 -18.77
CA PHE A 87 -29.15 22.52 -17.31
C PHE A 87 -30.49 23.02 -16.78
N TYR A 88 -31.38 23.50 -17.66
CA TYR A 88 -32.62 24.16 -17.28
C TYR A 88 -33.50 23.31 -16.35
N TRP A 89 -33.83 22.08 -16.75
CA TRP A 89 -34.71 21.22 -15.96
C TRP A 89 -34.12 20.84 -14.61
N ARG A 90 -32.80 20.61 -14.56
CA ARG A 90 -32.09 20.35 -13.31
C ARG A 90 -32.12 21.56 -12.37
N ALA A 91 -32.00 22.78 -12.92
CA ALA A 91 -32.09 24.01 -12.14
C ALA A 91 -33.51 24.26 -11.62
N ALA A 92 -34.52 24.04 -12.48
CA ALA A 92 -35.93 24.23 -12.14
C ALA A 92 -36.40 23.25 -11.06
N ASP A 93 -36.08 21.96 -11.22
CA ASP A 93 -36.39 20.93 -10.23
C ASP A 93 -35.68 21.18 -8.90
N LEU A 94 -34.39 21.54 -8.94
CA LEU A 94 -33.64 21.92 -7.75
C LEU A 94 -34.30 23.11 -7.03
N LEU A 95 -34.66 24.17 -7.76
CA LEU A 95 -35.31 25.34 -7.17
C LEU A 95 -36.68 24.99 -6.58
N ALA A 96 -37.50 24.23 -7.31
CA ALA A 96 -38.83 23.81 -6.87
C ALA A 96 -38.75 23.04 -5.53
N ASN A 97 -37.81 22.09 -5.43
CA ASN A 97 -37.60 21.33 -4.19
C ASN A 97 -37.11 22.20 -3.02
N LYS A 98 -36.33 23.25 -3.29
CA LYS A 98 -35.79 24.13 -2.24
C LYS A 98 -36.81 25.14 -1.71
N VAL A 99 -37.79 25.52 -2.53
CA VAL A 99 -38.90 26.40 -2.12
C VAL A 99 -40.09 25.62 -1.57
N GLN A 100 -40.18 24.31 -1.83
CA GLN A 100 -41.21 23.44 -1.27
C GLN A 100 -41.10 23.45 0.26
N GLU A 101 -42.17 23.86 0.95
CA GLU A 101 -42.29 23.93 2.43
C GLU A 101 -41.70 25.16 3.14
N VAL A 102 -41.27 26.21 2.43
CA VAL A 102 -40.82 27.47 3.07
C VAL A 102 -41.51 28.70 2.47
N ASP A 103 -41.81 29.69 3.32
CA ASP A 103 -42.42 30.96 2.87
C ASP A 103 -41.40 31.87 2.18
N ALA A 104 -40.15 31.83 2.63
CA ALA A 104 -39.03 32.56 2.07
C ALA A 104 -37.79 31.67 2.00
N PHE A 105 -37.32 31.38 0.78
CA PHE A 105 -36.07 30.68 0.55
C PHE A 105 -34.99 31.69 0.12
N GLY A 106 -33.76 31.50 0.57
CA GLY A 106 -32.63 32.28 0.13
C GLY A 106 -31.41 31.43 -0.10
N PHE A 107 -30.62 31.79 -1.11
CA PHE A 107 -29.37 31.10 -1.37
C PHE A 107 -28.27 32.07 -1.79
N LYS A 108 -27.04 31.59 -1.64
CA LYS A 108 -25.83 32.31 -2.03
C LYS A 108 -24.88 31.34 -2.71
N ASP A 109 -24.43 31.73 -3.89
CA ASP A 109 -23.20 31.24 -4.50
C ASP A 109 -22.64 32.37 -5.38
N PRO A 110 -21.38 32.81 -5.20
CA PRO A 110 -20.84 33.94 -5.95
C PRO A 110 -20.93 33.79 -7.47
N ARG A 111 -20.86 32.56 -8.01
CA ARG A 111 -20.91 32.32 -9.47
C ARG A 111 -22.29 32.63 -10.05
N THR A 112 -23.32 32.68 -9.20
CA THR A 112 -24.66 33.17 -9.57
C THR A 112 -24.57 34.58 -10.15
N CYS A 113 -23.62 35.42 -9.74
CA CYS A 113 -23.39 36.74 -10.36
C CYS A 113 -23.14 36.67 -11.88
N LEU A 114 -22.41 35.64 -12.32
CA LEU A 114 -22.08 35.43 -13.73
C LEU A 114 -23.24 34.75 -14.47
N LEU A 115 -23.94 33.85 -13.78
CA LEU A 115 -24.99 32.99 -14.33
C LEU A 115 -26.40 33.57 -14.15
N ILE A 116 -26.52 34.79 -13.64
CA ILE A 116 -27.81 35.37 -13.28
C ILE A 116 -28.79 35.48 -14.46
N PRO A 117 -28.38 35.72 -15.73
CA PRO A 117 -29.34 35.71 -16.83
C PRO A 117 -30.03 34.36 -17.01
N PHE A 118 -29.28 33.26 -16.85
CA PHE A 118 -29.82 31.89 -16.87
C PHE A 118 -30.75 31.64 -15.67
N TRP A 119 -30.33 32.01 -14.47
CA TRP A 119 -31.16 31.84 -13.28
C TRP A 119 -32.46 32.65 -13.34
N LYS A 120 -32.43 33.88 -13.86
CA LYS A 120 -33.65 34.67 -14.13
C LYS A 120 -34.58 33.98 -15.12
N HIS A 121 -34.03 33.32 -16.14
CA HIS A 121 -34.85 32.50 -17.05
C HIS A 121 -35.55 31.36 -16.29
N VAL A 122 -34.86 30.65 -15.40
CA VAL A 122 -35.45 29.63 -14.52
C VAL A 122 -36.50 30.23 -13.58
N PHE A 123 -36.19 31.35 -12.92
CA PHE A 123 -37.09 32.01 -11.99
C PHE A 123 -38.38 32.48 -12.65
N SER A 124 -38.31 32.98 -13.89
CA SER A 124 -39.48 33.47 -14.63
C SER A 124 -40.57 32.41 -14.87
N GLN A 125 -40.20 31.13 -14.79
CA GLN A 125 -41.10 29.99 -14.98
C GLN A 125 -41.63 29.45 -13.65
N ALA A 126 -41.08 29.92 -12.52
CA ALA A 126 -41.59 29.65 -11.19
C ALA A 126 -42.41 30.86 -10.69
N ASP A 127 -43.55 30.62 -10.06
CA ASP A 127 -44.42 31.71 -9.56
C ASP A 127 -43.89 32.32 -8.25
N LEU A 128 -42.70 32.93 -8.30
CA LEU A 128 -41.95 33.41 -7.15
C LEU A 128 -41.89 34.94 -7.09
N ASP A 129 -41.88 35.49 -5.87
CA ASP A 129 -41.50 36.88 -5.62
C ASP A 129 -39.98 36.96 -5.41
N VAL A 130 -39.24 37.23 -6.48
CA VAL A 130 -37.77 37.21 -6.49
C VAL A 130 -37.19 38.56 -6.06
N LYS A 131 -36.30 38.51 -5.08
CA LYS A 131 -35.60 39.64 -4.47
C LYS A 131 -34.09 39.41 -4.51
N TYR A 132 -33.31 40.49 -4.58
CA TYR A 132 -31.85 40.40 -4.67
C TYR A 132 -31.15 41.17 -3.55
N VAL A 133 -30.06 40.60 -3.05
CA VAL A 133 -29.12 41.31 -2.16
C VAL A 133 -27.76 41.34 -2.84
N VAL A 134 -27.29 42.52 -3.21
CA VAL A 134 -25.96 42.70 -3.81
C VAL A 134 -24.98 43.09 -2.71
N VAL A 135 -24.07 42.18 -2.38
CA VAL A 135 -23.04 42.38 -1.36
C VAL A 135 -21.76 42.88 -2.02
N THR A 136 -21.36 44.07 -1.63
CA THR A 136 -20.12 44.69 -2.07
C THR A 136 -19.14 44.86 -0.92
N ARG A 137 -17.87 44.97 -1.25
CA ARG A 137 -16.78 45.35 -0.35
C ARG A 137 -15.73 46.05 -1.18
N HIS A 138 -14.96 46.94 -0.56
CA HIS A 138 -13.91 47.66 -1.25
C HIS A 138 -13.00 46.71 -2.06
N PRO A 139 -12.79 46.94 -3.37
CA PRO A 139 -12.13 45.99 -4.26
C PRO A 139 -10.68 45.65 -3.85
N LEU A 140 -9.94 46.60 -3.27
CA LEU A 140 -8.60 46.32 -2.70
C LEU A 140 -8.61 45.36 -1.51
N SER A 141 -9.66 45.37 -0.68
CA SER A 141 -9.81 44.39 0.41
C SER A 141 -10.00 42.98 -0.15
N ILE A 142 -10.75 42.86 -1.25
CA ILE A 142 -10.96 41.59 -1.95
C ILE A 142 -9.66 41.14 -2.61
N ALA A 143 -8.96 42.03 -3.32
CA ALA A 143 -7.68 41.73 -3.96
C ALA A 143 -6.64 41.22 -2.96
N ARG A 144 -6.46 41.89 -1.81
CA ARG A 144 -5.56 41.42 -0.76
C ARG A 144 -5.98 40.07 -0.18
N SER A 145 -7.28 39.84 -0.01
CA SER A 145 -7.78 38.56 0.49
C SER A 145 -7.55 37.42 -0.52
N LEU A 146 -7.70 37.67 -1.82
CA LEU A 146 -7.47 36.68 -2.87
C LEU A 146 -5.98 36.44 -3.11
N GLN A 147 -5.13 37.46 -2.95
CA GLN A 147 -3.68 37.29 -2.97
C GLN A 147 -3.21 36.37 -1.84
N ALA A 148 -3.70 36.58 -0.61
CA ALA A 148 -3.33 35.74 0.52
C ALA A 148 -3.81 34.28 0.39
N ARG A 149 -4.98 34.06 -0.22
CA ARG A 149 -5.62 32.74 -0.31
C ARG A 149 -5.22 31.96 -1.56
N ASN A 150 -5.17 32.64 -2.70
CA ASN A 150 -5.06 32.04 -4.03
C ASN A 150 -3.77 32.46 -4.75
N HIS A 151 -2.95 33.33 -4.16
CA HIS A 151 -1.76 33.92 -4.79
C HIS A 151 -2.07 34.68 -6.08
N PHE A 152 -3.31 35.15 -6.23
CA PHE A 152 -3.70 35.96 -7.38
C PHE A 152 -3.05 37.33 -7.32
N SER A 153 -2.69 37.84 -8.49
CA SER A 153 -2.23 39.21 -8.61
C SER A 153 -3.38 40.18 -8.27
N PRO A 154 -3.06 41.39 -7.78
CA PRO A 154 -4.07 42.42 -7.54
C PRO A 154 -4.91 42.69 -8.79
N GLU A 155 -4.28 42.76 -9.96
CA GLU A 155 -4.91 43.07 -11.25
C GLU A 155 -5.98 42.03 -11.62
N LYS A 156 -5.62 40.74 -11.56
CA LYS A 156 -6.57 39.65 -11.79
C LYS A 156 -7.76 39.76 -10.84
N SER A 157 -7.49 39.98 -9.56
CA SER A 157 -8.53 40.06 -8.53
C SER A 157 -9.48 41.24 -8.77
N LEU A 158 -8.95 42.38 -9.21
CA LEU A 158 -9.74 43.57 -9.56
C LEU A 158 -10.61 43.32 -10.80
N TYR A 159 -10.08 42.69 -11.86
CA TYR A 159 -10.89 42.33 -13.03
C TYR A 159 -12.00 41.32 -12.69
N LEU A 160 -11.70 40.31 -11.87
CA LEU A 160 -12.71 39.36 -11.40
C LEU A 160 -13.80 40.07 -10.59
N TRP A 161 -13.44 40.98 -9.69
CA TRP A 161 -14.42 41.78 -8.97
C TRP A 161 -15.31 42.58 -9.91
N LEU A 162 -14.72 43.25 -10.90
CA LEU A 162 -15.46 44.05 -11.87
C LEU A 162 -16.41 43.18 -12.71
N GLU A 163 -15.95 42.03 -13.21
CA GLU A 163 -16.80 41.11 -13.99
C GLU A 163 -17.97 40.61 -13.16
N TYR A 164 -17.75 40.13 -11.94
CA TYR A 164 -18.82 39.59 -11.08
C TYR A 164 -19.83 40.67 -10.72
N MET A 165 -19.35 41.82 -10.25
CA MET A 165 -20.23 42.87 -9.76
C MET A 165 -21.01 43.53 -10.91
N LEU A 166 -20.37 43.80 -12.05
CA LEU A 166 -21.06 44.34 -13.22
C LEU A 166 -22.05 43.33 -13.80
N SER A 167 -21.69 42.05 -13.96
CA SER A 167 -22.61 41.03 -14.50
C SER A 167 -23.86 40.89 -13.63
N ALA A 168 -23.70 40.90 -12.30
CA ALA A 168 -24.81 40.86 -11.36
C ALA A 168 -25.70 42.09 -11.49
N VAL A 169 -25.14 43.29 -11.32
CA VAL A 169 -25.93 44.53 -11.23
C VAL A 169 -26.66 44.86 -12.53
N THR A 170 -26.00 44.70 -13.69
CA THR A 170 -26.62 45.03 -14.98
C THR A 170 -27.81 44.12 -15.33
N ALA A 171 -27.82 42.89 -14.80
CA ALA A 171 -28.90 41.94 -15.05
C ALA A 171 -30.15 42.19 -14.17
N ILE A 172 -30.01 42.98 -13.09
CA ILE A 172 -31.05 43.17 -12.08
C ILE A 172 -31.48 44.63 -11.88
N LEU A 173 -31.09 45.55 -12.78
CA LEU A 173 -31.36 47.00 -12.63
C LEU A 173 -32.85 47.32 -12.42
N ASP A 174 -33.74 46.50 -12.97
CA ASP A 174 -35.19 46.67 -12.92
C ASP A 174 -35.88 45.80 -11.84
N ASP A 175 -35.11 45.03 -11.07
CA ASP A 175 -35.63 44.15 -10.04
C ASP A 175 -35.59 44.79 -8.65
N VAL A 176 -36.34 44.21 -7.70
CA VAL A 176 -36.28 44.62 -6.29
C VAL A 176 -34.98 44.11 -5.68
N ALA A 177 -34.05 45.04 -5.41
CA ALA A 177 -32.74 44.72 -4.88
C ALA A 177 -32.26 45.75 -3.85
N VAL A 178 -31.45 45.29 -2.90
CA VAL A 178 -30.73 46.16 -1.95
C VAL A 178 -29.23 45.90 -2.06
N VAL A 179 -28.44 46.98 -2.05
CA VAL A 179 -26.97 46.88 -2.01
C VAL A 179 -26.50 47.00 -0.57
N VAL A 180 -25.65 46.07 -0.16
CA VAL A 180 -25.08 46.01 1.19
C VAL A 180 -23.57 46.08 1.07
N ASP A 181 -22.98 47.12 1.67
CA ASP A 181 -21.54 47.21 1.83
C ASP A 181 -21.14 46.46 3.10
N TYR A 182 -20.19 45.53 2.97
CA TYR A 182 -19.69 44.74 4.09
C TYR A 182 -19.14 45.60 5.22
N ASP A 183 -18.46 46.71 4.91
CA ASP A 183 -17.90 47.59 5.93
C ASP A 183 -19.01 48.28 6.72
N PHE A 184 -20.13 48.68 6.09
CA PHE A 184 -21.30 49.20 6.82
C PHE A 184 -22.00 48.14 7.65
N LEU A 185 -22.14 46.92 7.13
CA LEU A 185 -22.67 45.80 7.91
C LEU A 185 -21.85 45.54 9.18
N MET A 186 -20.53 45.63 9.09
CA MET A 186 -19.66 45.45 10.26
C MET A 186 -19.74 46.62 11.24
N ASP A 187 -19.90 47.85 10.74
CA ASP A 187 -19.95 49.06 11.58
C ASP A 187 -21.32 49.26 12.25
N ARG A 188 -22.41 48.87 11.58
CA ARG A 188 -23.79 49.14 12.03
C ARG A 188 -24.77 48.00 11.67
N PRO A 189 -24.54 46.75 12.14
CA PRO A 189 -25.23 45.55 11.68
C PRO A 189 -26.75 45.58 11.87
N GLU A 190 -27.23 46.11 12.99
CA GLU A 190 -28.67 46.19 13.29
C GLU A 190 -29.41 47.06 12.28
N SER A 191 -28.92 48.29 12.08
CA SER A 191 -29.53 49.23 11.12
C SER A 191 -29.46 48.75 9.68
N GLU A 192 -28.42 47.99 9.32
CA GLU A 192 -28.25 47.42 7.99
C GLU A 192 -29.23 46.28 7.74
N LEU A 193 -29.41 45.37 8.70
CA LEU A 193 -30.38 44.27 8.55
C LEU A 193 -31.83 44.77 8.55
N ILE A 194 -32.16 45.77 9.36
CA ILE A 194 -33.48 46.42 9.31
C ILE A 194 -33.70 47.05 7.93
N ARG A 195 -32.71 47.77 7.39
CA ARG A 195 -32.79 48.34 6.03
C ARG A 195 -33.04 47.26 4.98
N VAL A 196 -32.30 46.15 5.05
CA VAL A 196 -32.47 45.02 4.12
C VAL A 196 -33.88 44.44 4.23
N ALA A 197 -34.41 44.28 5.45
CA ALA A 197 -35.75 43.76 5.67
C ALA A 197 -36.83 44.67 5.04
N GLU A 198 -36.72 45.99 5.25
CA GLU A 198 -37.64 46.98 4.70
C GLU A 198 -37.62 47.02 3.17
N HIS A 199 -36.44 47.06 2.56
CA HIS A 199 -36.31 47.10 1.10
C HIS A 199 -36.83 45.84 0.41
N LEU A 200 -36.66 44.68 1.05
CA LEU A 200 -37.09 43.40 0.47
C LEU A 200 -38.51 42.99 0.87
N GLY A 201 -39.16 43.75 1.76
CA GLY A 201 -40.48 43.38 2.30
C GLY A 201 -40.43 42.08 3.13
N LEU A 202 -39.36 41.88 3.89
CA LEU A 202 -39.18 40.75 4.82
C LEU A 202 -39.71 41.13 6.22
N GLY A 203 -39.82 40.12 7.11
CA GLY A 203 -40.22 40.35 8.49
C GLY A 203 -39.18 41.17 9.26
N ALA A 204 -39.63 41.96 10.23
CA ALA A 204 -38.72 42.65 11.13
C ALA A 204 -37.90 41.63 11.93
N PRO A 205 -36.58 41.83 12.10
CA PRO A 205 -35.75 40.91 12.87
C PRO A 205 -36.21 40.85 14.33
N GLU A 206 -36.24 39.66 14.91
CA GLU A 206 -36.40 39.50 16.36
C GLU A 206 -35.17 40.08 17.07
N ALA A 207 -35.39 40.89 18.11
CA ALA A 207 -34.33 41.60 18.82
C ALA A 207 -33.26 40.64 19.39
N GLU A 208 -33.66 39.47 19.88
CA GLU A 208 -32.74 38.47 20.42
C GLU A 208 -31.86 37.83 19.32
N ALA A 209 -32.48 37.41 18.21
CA ALA A 209 -31.75 36.84 17.09
C ALA A 209 -30.78 37.85 16.45
N LEU A 210 -31.18 39.13 16.41
CA LEU A 210 -30.33 40.23 15.95
C LEU A 210 -29.13 40.46 16.88
N ASN A 211 -29.35 40.42 18.19
CA ASN A 211 -28.30 40.56 19.20
C ASN A 211 -27.27 39.42 19.10
N VAL A 212 -27.73 38.16 18.98
CA VAL A 212 -26.87 36.99 18.75
C VAL A 212 -26.06 37.11 17.46
N TYR A 213 -26.70 37.55 16.36
CA TYR A 213 -25.99 37.75 15.10
C TYR A 213 -24.91 38.83 15.21
N SER A 214 -25.24 39.98 15.79
CA SER A 214 -24.33 41.12 15.93
C SER A 214 -23.14 40.82 16.86
N ASN A 215 -23.39 40.18 18.00
CA ASN A 215 -22.38 40.03 19.05
C ASN A 215 -21.65 38.68 19.01
N ASP A 216 -22.31 37.59 18.63
CA ASP A 216 -21.73 36.25 18.68
C ASP A 216 -21.23 35.77 17.30
N TYR A 217 -21.94 36.15 16.24
CA TYR A 217 -21.59 35.71 14.88
C TYR A 217 -20.69 36.68 14.12
N LEU A 218 -20.94 37.98 14.12
CA LEU A 218 -20.03 38.93 13.48
C LEU A 218 -18.72 39.04 14.28
N ASP A 219 -17.59 38.97 13.59
CA ASP A 219 -16.28 39.11 14.24
C ASP A 219 -15.46 40.18 13.53
N VAL A 220 -15.28 41.30 14.24
CA VAL A 220 -14.52 42.46 13.76
C VAL A 220 -13.09 42.07 13.39
N ARG A 221 -12.51 41.03 14.00
CA ARG A 221 -11.15 40.54 13.68
C ARG A 221 -11.04 39.96 12.28
N LEU A 222 -12.15 39.54 11.66
CA LEU A 222 -12.19 39.06 10.28
C LEU A 222 -12.18 40.23 9.25
N ARG A 223 -12.32 41.48 9.72
CA ARG A 223 -12.12 42.70 8.91
C ARG A 223 -10.64 43.11 8.95
N HIS A 224 -9.82 42.47 8.11
CA HIS A 224 -8.37 42.69 8.11
C HIS A 224 -7.89 44.00 7.47
N THR A 225 -8.73 44.69 6.70
CA THR A 225 -8.35 45.88 5.94
C THR A 225 -9.48 46.89 5.80
N HIS A 226 -9.10 48.16 5.76
CA HIS A 226 -9.95 49.30 5.41
C HIS A 226 -9.22 50.13 4.36
N TYR A 227 -9.89 50.43 3.25
CA TYR A 227 -9.32 51.18 2.12
C TYR A 227 -10.30 52.28 1.69
N THR A 228 -9.76 53.30 1.04
CA THR A 228 -10.51 54.42 0.46
C THR A 228 -10.32 54.48 -1.05
N ASN A 229 -11.19 55.21 -1.76
CA ASN A 229 -11.04 55.40 -3.21
C ASN A 229 -9.71 56.08 -3.58
N SER A 230 -9.13 56.93 -2.71
CA SER A 230 -7.79 57.48 -2.92
C SER A 230 -6.69 56.40 -2.94
N ASP A 231 -6.92 55.25 -2.29
CA ASP A 231 -5.99 54.13 -2.35
C ASP A 231 -6.09 53.37 -3.66
N LEU A 232 -7.25 53.38 -4.34
CA LEU A 232 -7.40 52.82 -5.69
C LEU A 232 -6.65 53.64 -6.74
N GLU A 233 -6.64 54.96 -6.60
CA GLU A 233 -5.90 55.86 -7.51
C GLU A 233 -4.39 55.60 -7.51
N LYS A 234 -3.86 55.07 -6.40
CA LYS A 234 -2.44 54.70 -6.27
C LYS A 234 -2.09 53.38 -6.98
N VAL A 235 -3.09 52.58 -7.37
CA VAL A 235 -2.90 51.31 -8.08
C VAL A 235 -2.93 51.57 -9.59
N ASN A 236 -1.76 51.51 -10.21
CA ASN A 236 -1.45 52.00 -11.56
C ASN A 236 -2.23 51.34 -12.74
N ILE A 237 -3.15 50.40 -12.50
CA ILE A 237 -3.52 49.39 -13.51
C ILE A 237 -4.98 49.49 -13.98
N LEU A 238 -5.88 50.17 -13.24
CA LEU A 238 -7.32 50.17 -13.55
C LEU A 238 -8.10 51.41 -13.03
N THR A 239 -7.43 52.56 -12.90
CA THR A 239 -7.88 53.65 -12.02
C THR A 239 -9.27 54.22 -12.34
N GLY A 240 -9.65 54.43 -13.60
CA GLY A 240 -10.93 55.05 -13.96
C GLY A 240 -12.15 54.19 -13.64
N ASP A 241 -12.34 53.10 -14.41
CA ASP A 241 -13.52 52.24 -14.34
C ASP A 241 -13.72 51.65 -12.92
N MET A 242 -12.61 51.30 -12.24
CA MET A 242 -12.66 50.71 -10.90
C MET A 242 -13.09 51.71 -9.83
N VAL A 243 -12.57 52.95 -9.88
CA VAL A 243 -12.97 54.00 -8.92
C VAL A 243 -14.44 54.37 -9.12
N ILE A 244 -14.87 54.53 -10.37
CA ILE A 244 -16.27 54.82 -10.72
C ILE A 244 -17.18 53.69 -10.22
N ALA A 245 -16.82 52.42 -10.47
CA ALA A 245 -17.60 51.28 -10.00
C ALA A 245 -17.67 51.21 -8.47
N SER A 246 -16.52 51.35 -7.78
CA SER A 246 -16.43 51.33 -6.31
C SER A 246 -17.29 52.44 -5.69
N GLU A 247 -17.22 53.65 -6.23
CA GLU A 247 -18.03 54.78 -5.78
C GLU A 247 -19.53 54.57 -6.04
N ALA A 248 -19.90 54.07 -7.23
CA ALA A 248 -21.29 53.79 -7.59
C ALA A 248 -21.92 52.74 -6.64
N PHE A 249 -21.22 51.64 -6.36
CA PHE A 249 -21.70 50.63 -5.40
C PHE A 249 -21.81 51.19 -3.98
N ARG A 250 -20.88 52.05 -3.57
CA ARG A 250 -20.94 52.71 -2.26
C ARG A 250 -22.13 53.66 -2.14
N LYS A 251 -22.42 54.45 -3.18
CA LYS A 251 -23.60 55.34 -3.22
C LYS A 251 -24.92 54.56 -3.18
N LEU A 252 -24.99 53.42 -3.88
CA LEU A 252 -26.13 52.51 -3.79
C LEU A 252 -26.27 51.92 -2.38
N ALA A 253 -25.18 51.49 -1.74
CA ALA A 253 -25.23 50.93 -0.38
C ALA A 253 -25.60 51.96 0.72
N MET A 254 -25.50 53.25 0.41
CA MET A 254 -25.93 54.36 1.26
C MET A 254 -27.34 54.88 0.91
N ASP A 255 -28.05 54.23 -0.02
CA ASP A 255 -29.33 54.68 -0.60
C ASP A 255 -29.30 56.10 -1.18
N GLN A 256 -28.10 56.63 -1.49
CA GLN A 256 -27.97 57.94 -2.15
C GLN A 256 -28.41 57.85 -3.61
N TRP A 257 -28.25 56.67 -4.20
CA TRP A 257 -28.67 56.33 -5.56
C TRP A 257 -29.72 55.23 -5.52
N ARG A 258 -30.68 55.27 -6.44
CA ARG A 258 -31.64 54.19 -6.66
C ARG A 258 -31.22 53.34 -7.85
N LEU A 259 -31.31 52.02 -7.69
CA LEU A 259 -30.86 51.06 -8.70
C LEU A 259 -31.61 51.20 -10.04
N ASP A 260 -32.91 51.49 -9.97
CA ASP A 260 -33.82 51.65 -11.11
C ASP A 260 -33.69 53.00 -11.84
N SER A 261 -32.81 53.89 -11.38
CA SER A 261 -32.67 55.23 -11.96
C SER A 261 -31.91 55.22 -13.30
N ALA A 262 -32.32 56.10 -14.22
CA ALA A 262 -31.70 56.22 -15.54
C ALA A 262 -30.20 56.57 -15.47
N SER A 263 -29.79 57.42 -14.52
CA SER A 263 -28.38 57.78 -14.32
C SER A 263 -27.53 56.59 -13.86
N VAL A 264 -28.07 55.73 -12.98
CA VAL A 264 -27.37 54.53 -12.52
C VAL A 264 -27.23 53.53 -13.65
N ARG A 265 -28.30 53.35 -14.43
CA ARG A 265 -28.31 52.52 -15.64
C ARG A 265 -27.20 52.95 -16.60
N GLU A 266 -27.10 54.24 -16.92
CA GLU A 266 -26.07 54.77 -17.83
C GLU A 266 -24.66 54.46 -17.33
N VAL A 267 -24.38 54.69 -16.04
CA VAL A 267 -23.07 54.41 -15.44
C VAL A 267 -22.69 52.93 -15.55
N PHE A 268 -23.56 52.01 -15.14
CA PHE A 268 -23.23 50.58 -15.16
C PHE A 268 -23.15 49.99 -16.57
N PHE A 269 -23.98 50.44 -17.51
CA PHE A 269 -23.84 50.03 -18.92
C PHE A 269 -22.58 50.58 -19.57
N SER A 270 -22.16 51.80 -19.23
CA SER A 270 -20.88 52.36 -19.69
C SER A 270 -19.70 51.54 -19.18
N LEU A 271 -19.67 51.23 -17.88
CA LEU A 271 -18.66 50.37 -17.26
C LEU A 271 -18.64 48.96 -17.88
N ARG A 272 -19.82 48.36 -18.09
CA ARG A 272 -19.95 47.04 -18.72
C ARG A 272 -19.43 47.06 -20.16
N SER A 273 -19.75 48.10 -20.93
CA SER A 273 -19.27 48.28 -22.30
C SER A 273 -17.74 48.44 -22.33
N GLY A 274 -17.17 49.20 -21.40
CA GLY A 274 -15.72 49.32 -21.23
C GLY A 274 -15.05 47.97 -20.93
N LEU A 275 -15.65 47.15 -20.06
CA LEU A 275 -15.15 45.79 -19.79
C LEU A 275 -15.24 44.88 -21.04
N LEU A 276 -16.38 44.90 -21.73
CA LEU A 276 -16.62 44.12 -22.96
C LEU A 276 -15.67 44.51 -24.10
N ALA A 277 -15.29 45.78 -24.22
CA ALA A 277 -14.29 46.23 -25.19
C ALA A 277 -12.91 45.57 -25.00
N ARG A 278 -12.65 44.97 -23.83
CA ARG A 278 -11.40 44.27 -23.50
C ARG A 278 -11.55 42.74 -23.57
N ARG A 279 -12.67 42.21 -24.08
CA ARG A 279 -13.01 40.77 -24.14
C ARG A 279 -11.87 39.92 -24.73
N ASP A 280 -11.30 40.33 -25.86
CA ASP A 280 -10.25 39.55 -26.55
C ASP A 280 -8.94 39.53 -25.76
N LEU A 281 -8.57 40.66 -25.16
CA LEU A 281 -7.38 40.76 -24.29
C LEU A 281 -7.55 39.88 -23.05
N LEU A 282 -8.70 39.96 -22.38
CA LEU A 282 -8.99 39.14 -21.20
C LEU A 282 -9.02 37.65 -21.55
N SER A 283 -9.56 37.29 -22.72
CA SER A 283 -9.56 35.91 -23.21
C SER A 283 -8.15 35.41 -23.54
N TYR A 284 -7.27 36.28 -24.06
CA TYR A 284 -5.87 35.96 -24.27
C TYR A 284 -5.13 35.75 -22.95
N LEU A 285 -5.31 36.65 -21.97
CA LEU A 285 -4.74 36.52 -20.63
C LEU A 285 -5.17 35.23 -19.95
N ASP A 286 -6.45 34.88 -20.02
CA ASP A 286 -6.98 33.64 -19.46
C ASP A 286 -6.32 32.39 -20.06
N ARG A 287 -6.13 32.37 -21.40
CA ARG A 287 -5.39 31.28 -22.07
C ARG A 287 -3.93 31.22 -21.65
N CYS A 288 -3.26 32.36 -21.51
CA CYS A 288 -1.88 32.41 -21.03
C CYS A 288 -1.76 31.84 -19.61
N GLU A 289 -2.67 32.22 -18.71
CA GLU A 289 -2.69 31.69 -17.34
C GLU A 289 -2.94 30.18 -17.28
N LEU A 290 -3.86 29.67 -18.10
CA LEU A 290 -4.10 28.22 -18.21
C LEU A 290 -2.85 27.48 -18.70
N GLN A 291 -2.16 28.02 -19.70
CA GLN A 291 -0.91 27.43 -20.20
C GLN A 291 0.22 27.51 -19.18
N LEU A 292 0.31 28.60 -18.40
CA LEU A 292 1.29 28.73 -17.32
C LEU A 292 1.01 27.69 -16.23
N SER A 293 -0.24 27.55 -15.81
CA SER A 293 -0.65 26.56 -14.80
C SER A 293 -0.38 25.12 -15.26
N ASP A 294 -0.62 24.80 -16.54
CA ASP A 294 -0.27 23.48 -17.11
C ASP A 294 1.25 23.24 -17.11
N ARG A 295 2.03 24.25 -17.50
CA ARG A 295 3.50 24.18 -17.47
C ARG A 295 4.03 23.99 -16.05
N GLU A 296 3.51 24.71 -15.07
CA GLU A 296 3.88 24.58 -13.65
C GLU A 296 3.56 23.17 -13.12
N ARG A 297 2.38 22.62 -13.47
CA ARG A 297 2.02 21.24 -13.12
C ARG A 297 3.02 20.24 -13.72
N ARG A 298 3.34 20.39 -15.01
CA ARG A 298 4.32 19.53 -15.68
C ARG A 298 5.71 19.65 -15.07
N LEU A 299 6.13 20.84 -14.65
CA LEU A 299 7.38 21.05 -13.93
C LEU A 299 7.38 20.30 -12.60
N ALA A 300 6.31 20.40 -11.80
CA ALA A 300 6.20 19.65 -10.54
C ALA A 300 6.20 18.12 -10.75
N ASP A 301 5.57 17.64 -11.83
CA ASP A 301 5.60 16.22 -12.20
C ASP A 301 7.02 15.79 -12.59
N PHE A 302 7.76 16.61 -13.33
CA PHE A 302 9.15 16.34 -13.68
C PHE A 302 10.08 16.35 -12.46
N GLU A 303 9.93 17.31 -11.54
CA GLU A 303 10.68 17.35 -10.29
C GLU A 303 10.45 16.09 -9.45
N THR A 304 9.20 15.65 -9.36
CA THR A 304 8.85 14.40 -8.68
C THR A 304 9.47 13.17 -9.37
N ALA A 305 9.50 13.16 -10.70
CA ALA A 305 10.12 12.09 -11.47
C ALA A 305 11.65 12.07 -11.33
N ILE A 306 12.30 13.24 -11.26
CA ILE A 306 13.74 13.38 -10.98
C ILE A 306 14.03 12.82 -9.60
N LYS A 307 13.30 13.24 -8.56
CA LYS A 307 13.48 12.74 -7.19
C LYS A 307 13.41 11.21 -7.10
N ARG A 308 12.41 10.60 -7.76
CA ARG A 308 12.27 9.12 -7.82
C ARG A 308 13.43 8.44 -8.55
N ARG A 309 14.01 9.08 -9.56
CA ARG A 309 15.19 8.55 -10.26
C ARG A 309 16.43 8.65 -9.39
N ASP A 310 16.61 9.75 -8.68
CA ASP A 310 17.74 9.94 -7.76
C ASP A 310 17.71 8.91 -6.62
N GLU A 311 16.52 8.62 -6.08
CA GLU A 311 16.33 7.53 -5.11
C GLU A 311 16.75 6.15 -5.67
N LYS A 312 16.42 5.87 -6.95
CA LYS A 312 16.85 4.62 -7.62
C LYS A 312 18.36 4.59 -7.89
N VAL A 313 18.95 5.71 -8.29
CA VAL A 313 20.41 5.83 -8.51
C VAL A 313 21.14 5.56 -7.21
N SER A 314 20.73 6.20 -6.11
CA SER A 314 21.31 5.98 -4.79
C SER A 314 21.18 4.52 -4.33
N ALA A 315 20.04 3.87 -4.57
CA ALA A 315 19.87 2.44 -4.26
C ALA A 315 20.80 1.53 -5.12
N CYS A 316 21.02 1.88 -6.39
CA CYS A 316 21.97 1.16 -7.24
C CYS A 316 23.42 1.36 -6.79
N GLU A 317 23.80 2.59 -6.40
CA GLU A 317 25.12 2.90 -5.86
C GLU A 317 25.41 2.11 -4.59
N GLN A 318 24.44 2.00 -3.68
CA GLN A 318 24.57 1.18 -2.49
C GLN A 318 24.79 -0.30 -2.82
N ARG A 319 24.04 -0.85 -3.79
CA ARG A 319 24.21 -2.24 -4.25
C ARG A 319 25.59 -2.47 -4.87
N ILE A 320 26.12 -1.49 -5.61
CA ILE A 320 27.48 -1.56 -6.17
C ILE A 320 28.50 -1.63 -5.03
N ALA A 321 28.40 -0.77 -4.02
CA ALA A 321 29.28 -0.79 -2.85
C ALA A 321 29.22 -2.13 -2.07
N ASP A 322 28.02 -2.71 -1.93
CA ASP A 322 27.83 -4.03 -1.31
C ASP A 322 28.53 -5.13 -2.13
N PHE A 323 28.41 -5.09 -3.46
CA PHE A 323 29.07 -6.03 -4.36
C PHE A 323 30.60 -5.88 -4.34
N GLU A 324 31.13 -4.67 -4.32
CA GLU A 324 32.57 -4.40 -4.19
C GLU A 324 33.12 -5.00 -2.89
N THR A 325 32.38 -4.84 -1.78
CA THR A 325 32.74 -5.44 -0.49
C THR A 325 32.72 -6.97 -0.56
N ALA A 326 31.74 -7.56 -1.23
CA ALA A 326 31.64 -9.00 -1.42
C ALA A 326 32.76 -9.56 -2.31
N ILE A 327 33.16 -8.84 -3.35
CA ILE A 327 34.30 -9.18 -4.22
C ILE A 327 35.57 -9.18 -3.38
N LYS A 328 35.84 -8.12 -2.62
CA LYS A 328 37.01 -8.03 -1.74
C LYS A 328 37.12 -9.22 -0.77
N ARG A 329 36.01 -9.61 -0.12
CA ARG A 329 35.97 -10.78 0.76
C ARG A 329 36.23 -12.11 0.04
N ARG A 330 35.83 -12.22 -1.24
CA ARG A 330 36.11 -13.40 -2.06
C ARG A 330 37.57 -13.44 -2.45
N ASP A 331 38.16 -12.31 -2.83
CA ASP A 331 39.58 -12.21 -3.18
C ASP A 331 40.47 -12.59 -1.99
N GLU A 332 40.12 -12.16 -0.77
CA GLU A 332 40.80 -12.59 0.46
C GLU A 332 40.74 -14.12 0.66
N LYS A 333 39.59 -14.76 0.38
CA LYS A 333 39.45 -16.23 0.45
C LYS A 333 40.23 -16.95 -0.63
N VAL A 334 40.26 -16.40 -1.85
CA VAL A 334 41.04 -16.95 -2.95
C VAL A 334 42.52 -16.92 -2.58
N SER A 335 43.02 -15.78 -2.11
CA SER A 335 44.41 -15.63 -1.66
C SER A 335 44.75 -16.62 -0.53
N ALA A 336 43.85 -16.81 0.45
CA ALA A 336 44.04 -17.81 1.49
C ALA A 336 44.09 -19.26 0.95
N CYS A 337 43.30 -19.58 -0.08
CA CYS A 337 43.33 -20.88 -0.73
C CYS A 337 44.63 -21.08 -1.52
N GLU A 338 45.10 -20.06 -2.24
CA GLU A 338 46.38 -20.08 -2.96
C GLU A 338 47.56 -20.32 -2.00
N GLN A 339 47.54 -19.69 -0.83
CA GLN A 339 48.55 -19.94 0.21
C GLN A 339 48.52 -21.41 0.68
N ARG A 340 47.32 -21.97 0.92
CA ARG A 340 47.18 -23.38 1.31
C ARG A 340 47.64 -24.33 0.23
N ILE A 341 47.40 -24.03 -1.05
CA ILE A 341 47.91 -24.81 -2.18
C ILE A 341 49.45 -24.83 -2.14
N THR A 342 50.07 -23.66 -1.96
CA THR A 342 51.52 -23.52 -1.83
C THR A 342 52.08 -24.32 -0.65
N ASP A 343 51.39 -24.32 0.49
CA ASP A 343 51.75 -25.10 1.67
C ASP A 343 51.64 -26.62 1.40
N PHE A 344 50.61 -27.05 0.66
CA PHE A 344 50.48 -28.44 0.26
C PHE A 344 51.54 -28.87 -0.76
N GLU A 345 51.87 -28.03 -1.73
CA GLU A 345 52.94 -28.30 -2.71
C GLU A 345 54.29 -28.49 -2.01
N THR A 346 54.62 -27.63 -1.04
CA THR A 346 55.83 -27.79 -0.24
C THR A 346 55.81 -29.05 0.64
N ALA A 347 54.66 -29.43 1.18
CA ALA A 347 54.52 -30.68 1.93
C ALA A 347 54.66 -31.93 1.04
N ILE A 348 54.11 -31.90 -0.18
CA ILE A 348 54.27 -32.97 -1.19
C ILE A 348 55.75 -33.12 -1.53
N LYS A 349 56.44 -32.02 -1.84
CA LYS A 349 57.89 -32.05 -2.13
C LYS A 349 58.70 -32.71 -1.01
N ARG A 350 58.43 -32.37 0.25
CA ARG A 350 59.08 -33.01 1.42
C ARG A 350 58.77 -34.50 1.54
N ARG A 351 57.55 -34.92 1.16
CA ARG A 351 57.18 -36.35 1.15
C ARG A 351 57.89 -37.08 0.02
N ASP A 352 58.01 -36.49 -1.17
CA ASP A 352 58.74 -37.08 -2.30
C ASP A 352 60.23 -37.26 -1.99
N GLU A 353 60.83 -36.32 -1.26
CA GLU A 353 62.21 -36.46 -0.75
C GLU A 353 62.34 -37.67 0.21
N LYS A 354 61.34 -37.90 1.07
CA LYS A 354 61.31 -39.07 1.96
C LYS A 354 61.09 -40.38 1.21
N VAL A 355 60.18 -40.39 0.22
CA VAL A 355 59.96 -41.56 -0.64
C VAL A 355 61.25 -41.93 -1.37
N SER A 356 61.91 -40.95 -2.00
CA SER A 356 63.23 -41.14 -2.63
C SER A 356 64.30 -41.66 -1.65
N ALA A 357 64.23 -41.30 -0.37
CA ALA A 357 65.13 -41.84 0.66
C ALA A 357 64.78 -43.29 1.04
N TYR A 358 63.49 -43.63 1.10
CA TYR A 358 63.04 -45.01 1.34
C TYR A 358 63.36 -45.92 0.16
N GLU A 359 63.18 -45.47 -1.07
CA GLU A 359 63.54 -46.22 -2.28
C GLU A 359 65.03 -46.58 -2.29
N ARG A 360 65.91 -45.63 -1.93
CA ARG A 360 67.35 -45.90 -1.76
C ARG A 360 67.61 -46.98 -0.70
N ARG A 361 66.93 -46.91 0.45
CA ARG A 361 67.05 -47.94 1.50
C ARG A 361 66.54 -49.31 1.05
N VAL A 362 65.45 -49.35 0.28
CA VAL A 362 64.95 -50.61 -0.30
C VAL A 362 65.98 -51.21 -1.24
N ALA A 363 66.58 -50.39 -2.13
CA ALA A 363 67.66 -50.85 -3.01
C ALA A 363 68.89 -51.37 -2.24
N ASP A 364 69.27 -50.73 -1.14
CA ASP A 364 70.33 -51.22 -0.25
C ASP A 364 69.97 -52.58 0.36
N PHE A 365 68.73 -52.76 0.81
CA PHE A 365 68.25 -54.04 1.36
C PHE A 365 68.18 -55.14 0.30
N GLU A 366 67.73 -54.83 -0.92
CA GLU A 366 67.74 -55.78 -2.04
C GLU A 366 69.16 -56.23 -2.37
N THR A 367 70.11 -55.31 -2.38
CA THR A 367 71.54 -55.63 -2.57
C THR A 367 72.06 -56.53 -1.44
N ALA A 368 71.66 -56.27 -0.19
CA ALA A 368 72.03 -57.10 0.95
C ALA A 368 71.40 -58.51 0.91
N ILE A 369 70.15 -58.62 0.46
CA ILE A 369 69.47 -59.91 0.22
C ILE A 369 70.22 -60.70 -0.85
N LYS A 370 70.54 -60.06 -1.99
CA LYS A 370 71.30 -60.72 -3.06
C LYS A 370 72.65 -61.28 -2.58
N ARG A 371 73.40 -60.50 -1.78
CA ARG A 371 74.65 -60.98 -1.16
C ARG A 371 74.44 -62.17 -0.21
N ARG A 372 73.32 -62.18 0.53
CA ARG A 372 72.97 -63.31 1.42
C ARG A 372 72.58 -64.55 0.62
N ASP A 373 71.83 -64.39 -0.47
CA ASP A 373 71.45 -65.49 -1.35
C ASP A 373 72.68 -66.11 -2.04
N GLU A 374 73.63 -65.29 -2.50
CA GLU A 374 74.93 -65.76 -3.01
C GLU A 374 75.69 -66.58 -1.94
N LYS A 375 75.68 -66.12 -0.68
CA LYS A 375 76.30 -66.84 0.44
C LYS A 375 75.59 -68.15 0.78
N ILE A 376 74.26 -68.18 0.73
CA ILE A 376 73.46 -69.41 0.89
C ILE A 376 73.77 -70.39 -0.25
N GLY A 377 73.88 -69.91 -1.49
CA GLY A 377 74.28 -70.71 -2.64
C GLY A 377 75.66 -71.35 -2.47
N ALA A 378 76.64 -70.59 -1.98
CA ALA A 378 77.98 -71.10 -1.70
C ALA A 378 77.98 -72.19 -0.59
N LEU A 379 77.19 -71.99 0.47
CA LEU A 379 77.02 -73.00 1.52
C LEU A 379 76.34 -74.27 1.00
N ALA A 380 75.33 -74.14 0.14
CA ALA A 380 74.64 -75.27 -0.49
C ALA A 380 75.55 -76.06 -1.44
N SER A 381 76.49 -75.40 -2.14
CA SER A 381 77.53 -76.12 -2.92
C SER A 381 78.50 -76.90 -2.04
N GLY A 382 78.90 -76.36 -0.88
CA GLY A 382 79.74 -77.08 0.09
C GLY A 382 79.04 -78.31 0.68
N ASP A 383 77.71 -78.27 0.84
CA ASP A 383 76.93 -79.40 1.33
C ASP A 383 76.76 -80.52 0.28
N LYS A 384 76.69 -80.16 -1.01
CA LYS A 384 76.77 -81.13 -2.12
C LYS A 384 78.12 -81.83 -2.20
N GLU A 385 79.20 -81.12 -1.91
CA GLU A 385 80.55 -81.70 -1.88
C GLU A 385 80.70 -82.66 -0.70
N LYS A 386 80.26 -82.28 0.50
CA LYS A 386 80.21 -83.19 1.67
C LYS A 386 79.35 -84.43 1.42
N SER A 387 78.21 -84.29 0.74
CA SER A 387 77.37 -85.45 0.35
C SER A 387 78.07 -86.40 -0.62
N ARG A 388 78.91 -85.91 -1.55
CA ARG A 388 79.73 -86.76 -2.43
C ARG A 388 80.80 -87.53 -1.66
N HIS A 389 81.46 -86.88 -0.70
CA HIS A 389 82.43 -87.53 0.17
C HIS A 389 81.77 -88.63 1.03
N LEU A 390 80.56 -88.39 1.50
CA LEU A 390 79.77 -89.40 2.24
C LEU A 390 79.42 -90.60 1.33
N GLN A 391 79.03 -90.37 0.08
CA GLN A 391 78.74 -91.43 -0.90
C GLN A 391 79.98 -92.27 -1.25
N GLN A 392 81.16 -91.66 -1.33
CA GLN A 392 82.43 -92.39 -1.51
C GLN A 392 82.77 -93.25 -0.30
N ALA A 393 82.59 -92.73 0.92
CA ALA A 393 82.79 -93.51 2.15
C ALA A 393 81.82 -94.71 2.24
N GLU A 394 80.55 -94.52 1.88
CA GLU A 394 79.56 -95.61 1.81
C GLU A 394 79.94 -96.70 0.79
N SER A 395 80.58 -96.32 -0.32
CA SER A 395 81.06 -97.29 -1.32
C SER A 395 82.24 -98.13 -0.81
N ALA A 396 83.15 -97.53 -0.04
CA ALA A 396 84.27 -98.22 0.59
C ALA A 396 83.80 -99.22 1.67
N VAL A 397 82.81 -98.83 2.47
CA VAL A 397 82.19 -99.71 3.49
C VAL A 397 81.50 -100.92 2.85
N LYS A 398 80.83 -100.73 1.70
CA LYS A 398 80.21 -101.84 0.94
C LYS A 398 81.23 -102.85 0.40
N GLU A 399 82.45 -102.41 0.11
CA GLU A 399 83.53 -103.29 -0.36
C GLU A 399 84.11 -104.12 0.80
N THR A 400 84.31 -103.52 1.97
CA THR A 400 84.70 -104.24 3.19
C THR A 400 83.65 -105.27 3.62
N LEU A 401 82.35 -104.96 3.42
CA LEU A 401 81.24 -105.88 3.71
C LEU A 401 81.23 -107.12 2.79
N ARG A 402 81.74 -107.02 1.55
CA ARG A 402 81.86 -108.17 0.63
C ARG A 402 82.99 -109.12 1.04
N GLU A 403 84.06 -108.58 1.62
CA GLU A 403 85.17 -109.36 2.20
C GLU A 403 84.72 -110.14 3.44
N ASN A 404 83.98 -109.51 4.36
CA ASN A 404 83.40 -110.18 5.53
C ASN A 404 82.43 -111.31 5.16
N ASN A 405 81.59 -111.11 4.13
CA ASN A 405 80.67 -112.15 3.65
C ASN A 405 81.39 -113.39 3.06
N ARG A 406 82.66 -113.29 2.64
CA ARG A 406 83.47 -114.45 2.25
C ARG A 406 83.95 -115.25 3.47
N LEU A 407 84.29 -114.56 4.57
CA LEU A 407 84.71 -115.19 5.83
C LEU A 407 83.53 -115.88 6.54
N ASP A 408 82.32 -115.30 6.47
CA ASP A 408 81.10 -115.88 7.06
C ASP A 408 80.67 -117.21 6.39
N LYS A 409 80.95 -117.39 5.10
CA LYS A 409 80.71 -118.68 4.40
C LYS A 409 81.62 -119.81 4.89
N ALA A 410 82.81 -119.51 5.39
CA ALA A 410 83.70 -120.51 6.00
C ALA A 410 83.26 -120.89 7.43
N LEU A 411 82.64 -119.94 8.17
CA LEU A 411 82.10 -120.17 9.52
C LEU A 411 80.78 -120.96 9.52
N ALA A 412 80.01 -120.88 8.43
CA ALA A 412 78.73 -121.59 8.28
C ALA A 412 78.86 -123.13 8.21
N GLN A 413 80.02 -123.68 7.79
CA GLN A 413 80.29 -125.12 7.86
C GLN A 413 80.46 -125.64 9.31
N GLN A 414 80.84 -124.77 10.27
CA GLN A 414 81.01 -125.13 11.68
C GLN A 414 79.68 -125.11 12.47
N SER A 415 78.70 -124.32 12.02
CA SER A 415 77.47 -124.06 12.78
C SER A 415 76.36 -125.09 12.59
N LEU A 416 76.53 -126.06 11.68
CA LEU A 416 75.64 -127.22 11.52
C LEU A 416 75.68 -128.17 12.75
N LYS A 417 76.55 -127.92 13.73
CA LYS A 417 76.64 -128.67 14.99
C LYS A 417 75.76 -128.13 16.13
N LEU A 418 75.19 -126.94 16.03
CA LEU A 418 74.51 -126.27 17.16
C LEU A 418 72.97 -126.20 17.03
N THR A 419 72.39 -127.01 16.15
CA THR A 419 70.95 -127.25 16.01
C THR A 419 70.43 -128.21 17.10
N GLY A 420 70.71 -127.89 18.37
CA GLY A 420 70.40 -128.75 19.52
C GLY A 420 69.61 -128.10 20.66
N VAL A 421 69.41 -126.77 20.68
CA VAL A 421 68.83 -126.09 21.87
C VAL A 421 67.57 -125.27 21.55
N LEU A 422 66.90 -125.62 20.45
CA LEU A 422 65.62 -125.06 20.01
C LEU A 422 64.45 -125.61 20.87
N GLY A 423 64.35 -125.24 22.14
CA GLY A 423 63.28 -125.81 22.96
C GLY A 423 63.13 -125.23 24.34
N SER A 424 62.78 -123.94 24.44
CA SER A 424 62.30 -123.24 25.63
C SER A 424 62.64 -121.78 25.39
N LEU A 425 61.81 -120.76 25.42
CA LEU A 425 60.51 -120.55 25.99
C LEU A 425 59.93 -119.49 25.06
N GLN A 426 59.17 -119.87 24.04
CA GLN A 426 57.79 -120.26 24.24
C GLN A 426 57.07 -119.14 25.00
N GLN A 427 56.15 -118.50 24.27
CA GLN A 427 54.79 -118.36 24.77
C GLN A 427 54.67 -117.57 26.07
N ARG A 428 54.40 -116.26 26.00
CA ARG A 428 53.18 -115.72 26.63
C ARG A 428 52.89 -114.22 26.54
N GLU A 429 53.80 -113.31 26.22
CA GLU A 429 53.48 -111.87 26.35
C GLU A 429 52.83 -111.21 25.11
N GLY A 430 52.05 -111.98 24.37
CA GLY A 430 51.29 -111.52 23.20
C GLY A 430 49.90 -110.93 23.46
N GLN A 431 49.37 -110.86 24.69
CA GLN A 431 47.92 -110.62 24.87
C GLN A 431 47.48 -109.22 25.35
N LEU A 432 48.38 -108.32 25.76
CA LEU A 432 47.98 -107.06 26.41
C LEU A 432 47.89 -105.80 25.52
N ARG A 433 48.47 -105.79 24.30
CA ARG A 433 48.60 -104.54 23.52
C ARG A 433 47.37 -104.13 22.69
N SER A 434 46.35 -104.97 22.53
CA SER A 434 45.25 -104.67 21.58
C SER A 434 44.09 -103.84 22.16
N LEU A 435 44.04 -103.59 23.47
CA LEU A 435 42.96 -102.82 24.12
C LEU A 435 43.22 -101.29 24.19
N GLU A 436 44.46 -100.83 23.98
CA GLU A 436 44.84 -99.41 24.06
C GLU A 436 44.40 -98.56 22.85
N GLY A 437 43.98 -99.19 21.74
CA GLY A 437 43.62 -98.48 20.50
C GLY A 437 42.24 -97.81 20.49
N ALA A 438 41.32 -98.20 21.38
CA ALA A 438 39.94 -97.71 21.37
C ALA A 438 39.76 -96.36 22.08
N LEU A 439 40.57 -96.06 23.10
CA LEU A 439 40.44 -94.85 23.94
C LEU A 439 40.83 -93.56 23.20
N LYS A 440 41.78 -93.64 22.26
CA LYS A 440 42.40 -92.48 21.58
C LYS A 440 41.49 -91.75 20.58
N ARG A 441 40.38 -92.36 20.17
CA ARG A 441 39.45 -91.79 19.17
C ARG A 441 38.46 -90.78 19.77
N HIS A 442 38.13 -90.90 21.06
CA HIS A 442 37.19 -89.98 21.73
C HIS A 442 37.82 -88.66 22.20
N GLU A 443 39.15 -88.59 22.38
CA GLU A 443 39.85 -87.35 22.74
C GLU A 443 39.94 -86.32 21.60
N LYS A 444 39.83 -86.76 20.33
CA LYS A 444 40.01 -85.90 19.16
C LYS A 444 38.78 -85.02 18.88
N THR A 445 37.59 -85.49 19.24
CA THR A 445 36.31 -84.78 19.02
C THR A 445 36.08 -83.64 20.03
N ILE A 446 36.64 -83.74 21.24
CA ILE A 446 36.51 -82.73 22.30
C ILE A 446 37.41 -81.49 22.06
N ARG A 447 38.51 -81.63 21.28
CA ARG A 447 39.38 -80.48 20.96
C ARG A 447 38.83 -79.57 19.86
N ALA A 448 38.10 -80.12 18.88
CA ALA A 448 37.55 -79.33 17.77
C ALA A 448 36.44 -78.36 18.21
N LEU A 449 35.60 -78.73 19.19
CA LEU A 449 34.52 -77.88 19.72
C LEU A 449 35.01 -76.71 20.61
N ASN A 450 36.28 -76.74 21.06
CA ASN A 450 36.87 -75.69 21.89
C ASN A 450 37.58 -74.58 21.09
N GLU A 451 37.87 -74.79 19.80
CA GLU A 451 38.45 -73.76 18.91
C GLU A 451 37.38 -72.82 18.32
N ASP A 452 36.19 -73.32 17.98
CA ASP A 452 35.06 -72.50 17.48
C ASP A 452 34.54 -71.49 18.52
N LYS A 453 34.64 -71.84 19.82
CA LYS A 453 34.28 -70.94 20.93
C LYS A 453 35.23 -69.75 21.08
N LYS A 454 36.51 -69.90 20.70
CA LYS A 454 37.52 -68.81 20.77
C LYS A 454 37.36 -67.79 19.64
N LEU A 455 36.98 -68.23 18.43
CA LEU A 455 36.79 -67.36 17.26
C LEU A 455 35.55 -66.45 17.39
N SER A 456 34.47 -66.93 18.03
CA SER A 456 33.28 -66.11 18.31
C SER A 456 33.49 -65.04 19.39
N GLN A 457 34.45 -65.23 20.31
CA GLN A 457 34.74 -64.27 21.39
C GLN A 457 35.62 -63.09 20.93
N SER A 458 36.44 -63.23 19.87
CA SER A 458 37.23 -62.14 19.29
C SER A 458 36.39 -61.15 18.47
N SER A 459 35.39 -61.62 17.73
CA SER A 459 34.52 -60.77 16.90
C SER A 459 33.62 -59.85 17.75
N VAL A 460 33.16 -60.32 18.92
CA VAL A 460 32.39 -59.51 19.88
C VAL A 460 33.26 -58.42 20.55
N ARG A 461 34.57 -58.65 20.69
CA ARG A 461 35.51 -57.65 21.23
C ARG A 461 35.82 -56.54 20.23
N GLN A 462 35.91 -56.87 18.95
CA GLN A 462 36.18 -55.91 17.86
C GLN A 462 35.00 -54.97 17.60
N LEU A 463 33.76 -55.49 17.67
CA LEU A 463 32.53 -54.69 17.51
C LEU A 463 32.27 -53.73 18.69
N LYS A 464 32.64 -54.11 19.93
CA LYS A 464 32.58 -53.20 21.09
C LYS A 464 33.57 -52.02 21.01
N GLY A 465 34.72 -52.20 20.35
CA GLY A 465 35.71 -51.14 20.14
C GLY A 465 35.33 -50.13 19.04
N GLN A 466 34.58 -50.56 18.03
CA GLN A 466 34.03 -49.67 16.99
C GLN A 466 32.87 -48.82 17.51
N LEU A 467 32.03 -49.39 18.39
CA LEU A 467 30.91 -48.68 19.04
C LEU A 467 31.39 -47.57 20.00
N ALA A 468 32.53 -47.77 20.68
CA ALA A 468 33.12 -46.77 21.58
C ALA A 468 33.65 -45.54 20.82
N LYS A 469 34.31 -45.72 19.67
CA LYS A 469 34.85 -44.62 18.85
C LYS A 469 33.76 -43.82 18.13
N ALA A 470 32.68 -44.48 17.72
CA ALA A 470 31.51 -43.81 17.13
C ALA A 470 30.76 -42.95 18.16
N ASN A 471 30.65 -43.42 19.42
CA ASN A 471 30.05 -42.63 20.51
C ASN A 471 30.90 -41.43 20.93
N GLU A 472 32.24 -41.53 20.89
CA GLU A 472 33.14 -40.39 21.14
C GLU A 472 33.01 -39.31 20.04
N GLN A 473 32.88 -39.70 18.76
CA GLN A 473 32.63 -38.77 17.66
C GLN A 473 31.26 -38.08 17.75
N LEU A 474 30.22 -38.81 18.19
CA LEU A 474 28.88 -38.25 18.37
C LEU A 474 28.84 -37.23 19.53
N GLN A 475 29.53 -37.49 20.64
CA GLN A 475 29.67 -36.53 21.75
C GLN A 475 30.46 -35.28 21.34
N LEU A 476 31.52 -35.42 20.54
CA LEU A 476 32.29 -34.28 20.04
C LEU A 476 31.43 -33.38 19.13
N GLN A 477 30.58 -33.98 18.29
CA GLN A 477 29.70 -33.25 17.38
C GLN A 477 28.55 -32.53 18.12
N GLN A 478 28.02 -33.14 19.18
CA GLN A 478 27.01 -32.51 20.05
C GLN A 478 27.58 -31.33 20.85
N THR A 479 28.83 -31.44 21.32
CA THR A 479 29.50 -30.35 22.05
C THR A 479 29.78 -29.15 21.13
N LEU A 480 30.19 -29.41 19.88
CA LEU A 480 30.47 -28.35 18.88
C LEU A 480 29.20 -27.61 18.42
N LEU A 481 28.06 -28.28 18.37
CA LEU A 481 26.75 -27.66 18.08
C LEU A 481 26.24 -26.83 19.26
N ALA A 482 26.47 -27.29 20.50
CA ALA A 482 26.13 -26.52 21.71
C ALA A 482 27.00 -25.24 21.85
N THR A 483 28.30 -25.31 21.53
CA THR A 483 29.18 -24.13 21.55
C THR A 483 28.79 -23.11 20.47
N ARG A 484 28.40 -23.57 19.26
CA ARG A 484 27.91 -22.68 18.19
C ARG A 484 26.58 -22.00 18.53
N ALA A 485 25.68 -22.72 19.21
CA ALA A 485 24.42 -22.14 19.68
C ALA A 485 24.67 -21.06 20.75
N GLN A 486 25.62 -21.30 21.66
CA GLN A 486 26.01 -20.34 22.70
C GLN A 486 26.78 -19.14 22.14
N GLU A 487 27.60 -19.31 21.09
CA GLU A 487 28.25 -18.21 20.36
C GLU A 487 27.24 -17.36 19.58
N GLN A 488 26.23 -17.97 18.94
CA GLN A 488 25.14 -17.24 18.29
C GLN A 488 24.26 -16.48 19.29
N GLU A 489 24.01 -17.05 20.47
CA GLU A 489 23.26 -16.39 21.53
C GLU A 489 24.04 -15.21 22.15
N GLN A 490 25.37 -15.33 22.29
CA GLN A 490 26.23 -14.22 22.71
C GLN A 490 26.36 -13.12 21.63
N GLU A 491 26.37 -13.48 20.35
CA GLU A 491 26.40 -12.53 19.23
C GLU A 491 25.05 -11.79 19.09
N GLN A 492 23.93 -12.50 19.34
CA GLN A 492 22.59 -11.91 19.39
C GLN A 492 22.46 -10.98 20.61
N GLN A 493 22.92 -11.39 21.80
CA GLN A 493 22.95 -10.53 22.99
C GLN A 493 23.87 -9.31 22.82
N ALA A 494 24.96 -9.42 22.07
CA ALA A 494 25.82 -8.28 21.73
C ALA A 494 25.13 -7.30 20.76
N ARG A 495 24.37 -7.80 19.78
CA ARG A 495 23.53 -6.97 18.88
C ARG A 495 22.39 -6.30 19.63
N ASP A 496 21.74 -7.00 20.54
CA ASP A 496 20.67 -6.45 21.37
C ASP A 496 21.21 -5.39 22.35
N LYS A 497 22.46 -5.52 22.82
CA LYS A 497 23.14 -4.49 23.62
C LYS A 497 23.47 -3.23 22.83
N VAL A 498 23.88 -3.38 21.56
CA VAL A 498 24.13 -2.24 20.65
C VAL A 498 22.81 -1.59 20.24
N LEU A 499 21.75 -2.37 19.98
CA LEU A 499 20.40 -1.87 19.75
C LEU A 499 19.82 -1.17 21.00
N GLN A 500 20.04 -1.69 22.21
CA GLN A 500 19.66 -1.00 23.45
C GLN A 500 20.45 0.30 23.67
N GLN A 501 21.72 0.36 23.27
CA GLN A 501 22.51 1.59 23.31
C GLN A 501 22.03 2.62 22.28
N GLU A 502 21.64 2.18 21.07
CA GLU A 502 21.07 3.06 20.04
C GLU A 502 19.65 3.51 20.39
N VAL A 503 18.83 2.63 20.99
CA VAL A 503 17.51 2.98 21.55
C VAL A 503 17.65 3.93 22.73
N SER A 504 18.58 3.71 23.67
CA SER A 504 18.84 4.64 24.77
C SER A 504 19.36 5.99 24.26
N ARG A 505 20.15 6.00 23.19
CA ARG A 505 20.63 7.22 22.52
C ARG A 505 19.49 7.98 21.85
N LEU A 506 18.61 7.27 21.14
CA LEU A 506 17.41 7.83 20.52
C LEU A 506 16.37 8.25 21.58
N GLU A 507 16.29 7.56 22.73
CA GLU A 507 15.45 7.95 23.86
C GLU A 507 15.98 9.22 24.52
N VAL A 508 17.30 9.40 24.67
CA VAL A 508 17.91 10.66 25.11
C VAL A 508 17.73 11.78 24.08
N GLU A 509 17.75 11.48 22.79
CA GLU A 509 17.52 12.45 21.71
C GLU A 509 16.03 12.85 21.61
N VAL A 510 15.12 11.89 21.81
CA VAL A 510 13.68 12.11 21.97
C VAL A 510 13.37 12.82 23.29
N ASP A 511 14.09 12.56 24.38
CA ASP A 511 13.94 13.30 25.65
C ASP A 511 14.53 14.71 25.57
N MET A 512 15.62 14.95 24.83
CA MET A 512 16.09 16.31 24.52
C MET A 512 15.10 17.05 23.61
N LEU A 513 14.47 16.37 22.66
CA LEU A 513 13.40 16.92 21.82
C LEU A 513 12.09 17.14 22.63
N ARG A 514 11.78 16.28 23.60
CA ARG A 514 10.65 16.43 24.53
C ARG A 514 10.90 17.50 25.60
N GLN A 515 12.14 17.70 26.06
CA GLN A 515 12.50 18.77 26.97
C GLN A 515 12.57 20.14 26.26
N SER A 516 12.96 20.18 24.97
CA SER A 516 12.89 21.41 24.16
C SER A 516 11.46 21.77 23.75
N PHE A 517 10.60 20.78 23.45
CA PHE A 517 9.15 20.99 23.31
C PHE A 517 8.46 21.27 24.64
N GLY A 518 8.90 20.64 25.74
CA GLY A 518 8.38 20.81 27.10
C GLY A 518 8.70 22.17 27.69
N TRP A 519 9.87 22.73 27.39
CA TRP A 519 10.23 24.10 27.77
C TRP A 519 9.40 25.14 27.02
N LEU A 520 9.15 24.94 25.72
CA LEU A 520 8.25 25.80 24.93
C LEU A 520 6.77 25.65 25.32
N ALA A 521 6.34 24.44 25.70
CA ALA A 521 4.99 24.15 26.19
C ALA A 521 4.76 24.68 27.62
N GLU A 522 5.73 24.58 28.54
CA GLU A 522 5.65 25.17 29.88
C GLU A 522 5.71 26.70 29.87
N GLN A 523 6.49 27.33 28.97
CA GLN A 523 6.49 28.79 28.85
C GLN A 523 5.12 29.30 28.37
N ARG A 524 4.46 28.59 27.43
CA ARG A 524 3.08 28.90 27.00
C ARG A 524 2.04 28.56 28.07
N LEU A 525 2.19 27.46 28.81
CA LEU A 525 1.25 27.05 29.86
C LEU A 525 1.35 27.95 31.11
N ARG A 526 2.54 28.47 31.46
CA ARG A 526 2.75 29.49 32.51
C ARG A 526 2.23 30.88 32.10
N GLN A 527 2.23 31.19 30.81
CA GLN A 527 1.61 32.41 30.28
C GLN A 527 0.08 32.31 30.25
N TRP A 528 -0.45 31.10 30.02
CA TRP A 528 -1.90 30.81 30.08
C TRP A 528 -2.41 30.73 31.52
N THR A 529 -1.73 30.07 32.47
CA THR A 529 -2.18 30.01 33.89
C THR A 529 -2.08 31.35 34.63
N ARG A 530 -1.19 32.26 34.23
CA ARG A 530 -1.21 33.66 34.74
C ARG A 530 -2.39 34.48 34.21
N GLN A 531 -2.94 34.15 33.05
CA GLN A 531 -4.12 34.82 32.47
C GLN A 531 -5.45 34.14 32.86
N SER A 532 -5.43 32.83 33.15
CA SER A 532 -6.62 32.05 33.56
C SER A 532 -6.88 32.03 35.07
N GLY A 533 -5.98 32.61 35.88
CA GLY A 533 -6.12 32.69 37.35
C GLY A 533 -7.06 33.79 37.86
N GLN A 534 -7.59 34.67 36.99
CA GLN A 534 -8.55 35.71 37.37
C GLN A 534 -10.01 35.37 37.07
N TRP A 535 -10.30 34.19 36.51
CA TRP A 535 -11.66 33.79 36.14
C TRP A 535 -12.31 32.80 37.12
N LEU A 536 -11.53 32.05 37.92
CA LEU A 536 -12.03 31.09 38.93
C LEU A 536 -12.09 31.66 40.37
N LYS A 537 -12.45 32.95 40.51
CA LYS A 537 -12.76 33.58 41.82
C LYS A 537 -14.17 34.17 41.90
N ARG A 538 -15.06 33.91 40.93
CA ARG A 538 -16.36 34.62 40.86
C ARG A 538 -17.65 33.82 40.64
N LYS A 539 -17.65 32.49 40.66
CA LYS A 539 -18.91 31.74 40.89
C LYS A 539 -18.67 30.50 41.72
N GLY A 540 -19.19 30.52 42.95
CA GLY A 540 -19.36 29.34 43.77
C GLY A 540 -20.56 28.53 43.31
N ALA A 541 -20.39 27.21 43.30
CA ALA A 541 -21.41 26.24 43.66
C ALA A 541 -20.66 24.93 43.99
N ALA A 542 -20.95 24.41 45.18
CA ALA A 542 -20.23 23.33 45.85
C ALA A 542 -20.39 21.98 45.14
N TYR A 543 -19.28 21.26 45.03
CA TYR A 543 -19.28 19.80 45.01
C TYR A 543 -17.94 19.31 45.60
N GLU A 544 -18.01 18.83 46.82
CA GLU A 544 -16.90 18.18 47.55
C GLU A 544 -16.79 16.71 47.11
N PRO A 545 -15.57 16.20 46.89
CA PRO A 545 -15.26 14.80 47.10
C PRO A 545 -14.38 14.68 48.36
N GLU A 546 -14.85 13.90 49.33
CA GLU A 546 -14.07 13.52 50.51
C GLU A 546 -12.86 12.62 50.17
N PRO A 547 -11.82 12.61 51.03
CA PRO A 547 -10.51 12.03 50.75
C PRO A 547 -10.43 10.55 51.17
N CYS A 548 -9.74 9.73 50.39
CA CYS A 548 -9.31 8.39 50.83
C CYS A 548 -7.79 8.30 50.82
N GLU A 549 -7.27 7.85 51.95
CA GLU A 549 -5.90 7.93 52.41
C GLU A 549 -4.95 6.98 51.69
N ALA A 550 -3.68 7.35 51.69
CA ALA A 550 -2.56 6.50 51.31
C ALA A 550 -2.24 5.52 52.45
N ALA A 551 -2.12 4.23 52.14
CA ALA A 551 -1.22 3.32 52.85
C ALA A 551 -1.01 2.01 52.05
N ASP A 552 0.26 1.73 51.80
CA ASP A 552 0.91 0.43 51.84
C ASP A 552 0.63 -0.63 50.75
N HIS A 553 1.58 -0.73 49.82
CA HIS A 553 1.99 -2.03 49.26
C HIS A 553 2.67 -2.86 50.36
N PRO A 554 2.43 -4.19 50.41
CA PRO A 554 3.45 -5.07 49.84
C PRO A 554 2.89 -6.26 49.04
N GLU A 555 3.85 -6.90 48.38
CA GLU A 555 3.83 -7.87 47.28
C GLU A 555 2.97 -9.16 47.38
N PRO A 556 2.74 -9.83 46.23
CA PRO A 556 1.70 -10.84 46.05
C PRO A 556 2.19 -12.27 46.33
N SER A 557 1.47 -12.99 47.19
CA SER A 557 1.58 -14.45 47.32
C SER A 557 0.44 -15.17 46.60
N ALA A 558 0.82 -16.03 45.66
CA ALA A 558 0.17 -17.28 45.25
C ALA A 558 -1.35 -17.28 44.94
N LEU A 559 -1.66 -17.36 43.63
CA LEU A 559 -2.94 -17.82 43.10
C LEU A 559 -3.10 -19.35 43.30
N PRO A 560 -4.27 -19.85 43.74
CA PRO A 560 -4.73 -21.19 43.43
C PRO A 560 -5.65 -21.19 42.20
N LEU A 561 -5.47 -22.23 41.39
CA LEU A 561 -6.20 -22.54 40.16
C LEU A 561 -7.73 -22.46 40.32
N VAL A 562 -8.37 -21.74 39.39
CA VAL A 562 -9.78 -21.94 39.04
C VAL A 562 -9.87 -22.31 37.57
N VAL A 563 -10.50 -23.46 37.32
CA VAL A 563 -10.84 -24.02 36.01
C VAL A 563 -11.86 -23.09 35.33
N VAL A 564 -11.55 -22.65 34.11
CA VAL A 564 -12.45 -21.86 33.25
C VAL A 564 -12.87 -22.73 32.05
N PRO A 565 -14.17 -22.81 31.70
CA PRO A 565 -14.62 -23.50 30.49
C PRO A 565 -14.23 -22.70 29.22
N GLU A 566 -14.20 -23.40 28.08
CA GLU A 566 -13.61 -23.00 26.79
C GLU A 566 -13.90 -21.56 26.28
N PRO A 567 -12.96 -20.93 25.54
CA PRO A 567 -13.15 -19.61 24.97
C PRO A 567 -13.87 -19.68 23.61
N VAL A 568 -15.08 -19.13 23.54
CA VAL A 568 -15.62 -18.61 22.28
C VAL A 568 -14.99 -17.24 22.06
N ALA A 569 -14.15 -17.13 21.02
CA ALA A 569 -13.42 -15.92 20.67
C ALA A 569 -14.37 -14.76 20.32
N THR A 570 -14.37 -13.69 21.12
CA THR A 570 -14.97 -12.41 20.73
C THR A 570 -14.01 -11.69 19.77
N LEU A 571 -14.36 -11.64 18.48
CA LEU A 571 -13.65 -10.84 17.46
C LEU A 571 -13.68 -9.34 17.80
N ALA A 572 -12.65 -8.59 17.42
CA ALA A 572 -12.64 -7.13 17.54
C ALA A 572 -13.83 -6.49 16.78
N PRO A 573 -14.41 -5.36 17.25
CA PRO A 573 -15.63 -4.77 16.67
C PRO A 573 -15.55 -4.49 15.15
N GLU A 574 -14.36 -4.17 14.65
CA GLU A 574 -14.12 -3.89 13.22
C GLU A 574 -14.01 -5.15 12.37
N MET A 575 -13.48 -6.25 12.92
CA MET A 575 -13.46 -7.54 12.24
C MET A 575 -14.87 -8.13 12.14
N ALA A 576 -15.66 -7.97 13.21
CA ALA A 576 -17.08 -8.34 13.21
C ALA A 576 -17.87 -7.55 12.14
N LEU A 577 -17.57 -6.26 11.96
CA LEU A 577 -18.16 -5.44 10.90
C LEU A 577 -17.83 -5.95 9.51
N VAL A 578 -16.57 -6.30 9.24
CA VAL A 578 -16.15 -6.88 7.95
C VAL A 578 -16.86 -8.19 7.68
N GLN A 579 -16.94 -9.08 8.68
CA GLN A 579 -17.62 -10.36 8.55
C GLN A 579 -19.13 -10.21 8.31
N ALA A 580 -19.80 -9.34 9.07
CA ALA A 580 -21.24 -9.09 8.93
C ALA A 580 -21.61 -8.37 7.63
N SER A 581 -20.66 -7.70 6.98
CA SER A 581 -20.92 -6.94 5.75
C SER A 581 -21.22 -7.81 4.53
N GLY A 582 -20.80 -9.08 4.52
CA GLY A 582 -20.84 -9.92 3.32
C GLY A 582 -19.85 -9.52 2.23
N LEU A 583 -18.95 -8.55 2.49
CA LEU A 583 -17.89 -8.10 1.58
C LEU A 583 -16.52 -8.71 1.92
N PHE A 584 -16.51 -9.84 2.61
CA PHE A 584 -15.35 -10.69 2.80
C PHE A 584 -15.69 -12.12 2.37
N ASP A 585 -15.01 -12.62 1.35
CA ASP A 585 -15.20 -13.97 0.82
C ASP A 585 -13.95 -14.80 1.11
N ALA A 586 -14.05 -15.69 2.10
CA ALA A 586 -12.93 -16.50 2.58
C ALA A 586 -12.39 -17.46 1.50
N ASP A 587 -13.29 -18.10 0.73
CA ASP A 587 -12.91 -19.04 -0.32
C ASP A 587 -12.22 -18.31 -1.49
N TRP A 588 -12.75 -17.14 -1.86
CA TRP A 588 -12.11 -16.28 -2.85
C TRP A 588 -10.75 -15.78 -2.36
N TYR A 589 -10.65 -15.39 -1.10
CA TYR A 589 -9.43 -14.85 -0.51
C TYR A 589 -8.33 -15.90 -0.49
N LEU A 590 -8.61 -17.12 -0.05
CA LEU A 590 -7.65 -18.23 -0.07
C LEU A 590 -7.25 -18.63 -1.48
N ALA A 591 -8.20 -18.65 -2.43
CA ALA A 591 -7.91 -18.99 -3.83
C ALA A 591 -6.95 -17.99 -4.52
N HIS A 592 -6.96 -16.72 -4.11
CA HIS A 592 -6.08 -15.68 -4.68
C HIS A 592 -4.81 -15.43 -3.86
N ASN A 593 -4.70 -16.05 -2.68
CA ASN A 593 -3.58 -15.91 -1.76
C ASN A 593 -3.08 -17.31 -1.34
N PRO A 594 -2.41 -18.05 -2.26
CA PRO A 594 -1.97 -19.42 -1.99
C PRO A 594 -0.98 -19.52 -0.82
N ASP A 595 -0.24 -18.45 -0.55
CA ASP A 595 0.64 -18.30 0.60
C ASP A 595 -0.14 -18.35 1.93
N VAL A 596 -1.29 -17.68 1.99
CA VAL A 596 -2.18 -17.71 3.17
C VAL A 596 -2.82 -19.09 3.33
N MET A 597 -3.23 -19.70 2.22
CA MET A 597 -3.78 -21.06 2.20
C MET A 597 -2.74 -22.09 2.66
N GLN A 598 -1.49 -21.97 2.24
CA GLN A 598 -0.39 -22.86 2.66
C GLN A 598 0.00 -22.64 4.12
N ALA A 599 -0.08 -21.40 4.61
CA ALA A 599 0.21 -21.07 6.01
C ALA A 599 -0.90 -21.55 6.98
N GLY A 600 -2.10 -21.89 6.48
CA GLY A 600 -3.21 -22.38 7.30
C GLY A 600 -3.76 -21.34 8.28
N VAL A 601 -3.55 -20.05 8.00
CA VAL A 601 -4.01 -18.93 8.84
C VAL A 601 -5.47 -18.62 8.52
N ASP A 602 -6.25 -18.21 9.52
CA ASP A 602 -7.62 -17.74 9.31
C ASP A 602 -7.62 -16.56 8.31
N PRO A 603 -8.36 -16.66 7.19
CA PRO A 603 -8.28 -15.68 6.12
C PRO A 603 -8.80 -14.29 6.53
N LEU A 604 -9.81 -14.24 7.42
CA LEU A 604 -10.35 -12.97 7.91
C LEU A 604 -9.35 -12.25 8.83
N GLN A 605 -8.72 -12.99 9.75
CA GLN A 605 -7.62 -12.49 10.58
C GLN A 605 -6.44 -12.04 9.72
N HIS A 606 -6.06 -12.83 8.72
CA HIS A 606 -4.98 -12.45 7.81
C HIS A 606 -5.30 -11.15 7.06
N TYR A 607 -6.50 -11.04 6.48
CA TYR A 607 -6.89 -9.83 5.77
C TYR A 607 -6.87 -8.59 6.67
N PHE A 608 -7.41 -8.72 7.89
CA PHE A 608 -7.52 -7.60 8.81
C PHE A 608 -6.16 -7.09 9.29
N HIS A 609 -5.24 -8.00 9.61
CA HIS A 609 -3.93 -7.65 10.17
C HIS A 609 -2.84 -7.35 9.12
N PHE A 610 -2.92 -8.00 7.94
CA PHE A 610 -1.86 -7.91 6.92
C PHE A 610 -2.43 -7.60 5.54
N GLY A 611 -3.47 -8.32 5.12
CA GLY A 611 -3.95 -8.26 3.74
C GLY A 611 -4.44 -6.88 3.28
N ALA A 612 -5.03 -6.09 4.17
CA ALA A 612 -5.45 -4.72 3.86
C ALA A 612 -4.26 -3.80 3.52
N GLU A 613 -3.18 -3.87 4.31
CA GLU A 613 -1.95 -3.10 4.08
C GLU A 613 -1.20 -3.59 2.84
N GLU A 614 -1.18 -4.91 2.63
CA GLU A 614 -0.64 -5.56 1.43
C GLU A 614 -1.51 -5.35 0.18
N ARG A 615 -2.62 -4.60 0.30
CA ARG A 615 -3.55 -4.26 -0.79
C ARG A 615 -4.21 -5.48 -1.44
N ARG A 616 -4.33 -6.58 -0.70
CA ARG A 616 -5.09 -7.77 -1.12
C ARG A 616 -6.57 -7.43 -1.13
N ASP A 617 -7.29 -7.88 -2.14
CA ASP A 617 -8.72 -7.65 -2.23
C ASP A 617 -9.44 -8.63 -1.27
N PRO A 618 -10.49 -8.24 -0.53
CA PRO A 618 -11.26 -9.14 0.34
C PRO A 618 -12.42 -9.83 -0.39
N HIS A 619 -12.83 -9.29 -1.54
CA HIS A 619 -14.01 -9.71 -2.29
C HIS A 619 -13.90 -9.30 -3.77
N PRO A 620 -14.45 -10.07 -4.73
CA PRO A 620 -14.43 -9.72 -6.17
C PRO A 620 -14.97 -8.34 -6.53
N LEU A 621 -15.88 -7.81 -5.70
CA LEU A 621 -16.54 -6.51 -5.90
C LEU A 621 -15.94 -5.38 -5.04
N PHE A 622 -14.83 -5.62 -4.35
CA PHE A 622 -14.14 -4.59 -3.58
C PHE A 622 -12.63 -4.67 -3.84
N ALA A 623 -12.05 -3.61 -4.41
CA ALA A 623 -10.63 -3.62 -4.81
C ALA A 623 -9.79 -2.75 -3.88
N SER A 624 -9.15 -3.35 -2.87
CA SER A 624 -8.35 -2.65 -1.85
C SER A 624 -7.26 -1.77 -2.47
N GLY A 625 -6.47 -2.33 -3.40
CA GLY A 625 -5.37 -1.60 -4.03
C GLY A 625 -5.85 -0.46 -4.93
N TRP A 626 -6.99 -0.63 -5.60
CA TRP A 626 -7.57 0.44 -6.41
C TRP A 626 -8.18 1.52 -5.51
N TYR A 627 -8.89 1.14 -4.47
CA TYR A 627 -9.51 2.05 -3.50
C TYR A 627 -8.47 2.97 -2.86
N LEU A 628 -7.37 2.42 -2.33
CA LEU A 628 -6.29 3.22 -1.72
C LEU A 628 -5.57 4.14 -2.71
N LYS A 629 -5.52 3.77 -4.00
CA LYS A 629 -4.91 4.61 -5.04
C LYS A 629 -5.84 5.72 -5.51
N SER A 630 -7.13 5.43 -5.65
CA SER A 630 -8.17 6.42 -5.97
C SER A 630 -8.37 7.41 -4.82
N TYR A 631 -8.05 7.00 -3.59
CA TYR A 631 -8.23 7.77 -2.37
C TYR A 631 -6.93 7.84 -1.55
N PRO A 632 -5.95 8.67 -1.96
CA PRO A 632 -4.63 8.75 -1.33
C PRO A 632 -4.63 9.25 0.12
N ASP A 633 -5.70 9.93 0.53
CA ASP A 633 -5.94 10.35 1.91
C ASP A 633 -6.12 9.15 2.84
N ILE A 634 -6.80 8.09 2.39
CA ILE A 634 -6.97 6.85 3.16
C ILE A 634 -5.67 6.05 3.23
N ALA A 635 -4.93 6.01 2.10
CA ALA A 635 -3.61 5.40 2.07
C ALA A 635 -2.63 6.07 3.04
N ARG A 636 -2.66 7.41 3.14
CA ARG A 636 -1.83 8.16 4.10
C ARG A 636 -2.23 7.95 5.56
N ALA A 637 -3.53 7.73 5.81
CA ALA A 637 -4.04 7.45 7.15
C ALA A 637 -3.75 6.02 7.64
N GLY A 638 -3.25 5.12 6.76
CA GLY A 638 -3.03 3.71 7.08
C GLY A 638 -4.31 2.96 7.43
N ALA A 639 -5.48 3.49 7.05
CA ALA A 639 -6.77 2.90 7.39
C ALA A 639 -7.08 1.68 6.53
N ASN A 640 -7.70 0.66 7.12
CA ASN A 640 -8.18 -0.51 6.38
C ASN A 640 -9.24 -0.05 5.33
N PRO A 641 -9.03 -0.31 4.03
CA PRO A 641 -9.86 0.26 2.98
C PRO A 641 -11.31 -0.24 3.02
N LEU A 642 -11.53 -1.52 3.36
CA LEU A 642 -12.87 -2.08 3.46
C LEU A 642 -13.60 -1.53 4.69
N VAL A 643 -12.93 -1.46 5.84
CA VAL A 643 -13.52 -0.86 7.07
C VAL A 643 -13.88 0.60 6.83
N HIS A 644 -12.99 1.36 6.18
CA HIS A 644 -13.27 2.74 5.81
C HIS A 644 -14.48 2.83 4.89
N TYR A 645 -14.53 2.02 3.82
CA TYR A 645 -15.66 2.03 2.90
C TYR A 645 -16.98 1.77 3.61
N LEU A 646 -17.03 0.75 4.48
CA LEU A 646 -18.21 0.35 5.24
C LEU A 646 -18.70 1.41 6.25
N ARG A 647 -17.80 2.23 6.82
CA ARG A 647 -18.17 3.24 7.83
C ARG A 647 -18.47 4.61 7.23
N LEU A 648 -17.63 5.05 6.29
CA LEU A 648 -17.58 6.43 5.84
C LEU A 648 -17.53 6.54 4.32
N GLY A 649 -16.75 5.69 3.65
CA GLY A 649 -16.44 5.84 2.23
C GLY A 649 -17.68 5.88 1.34
N PHE A 650 -18.67 5.02 1.56
CA PHE A 650 -19.90 5.06 0.74
C PHE A 650 -20.73 6.32 0.98
N ARG A 651 -20.74 6.88 2.20
CA ARG A 651 -21.46 8.13 2.55
C ARG A 651 -20.77 9.36 1.97
N GLU A 652 -19.46 9.27 1.82
CA GLU A 652 -18.64 10.28 1.13
C GLU A 652 -18.72 10.15 -0.41
N GLY A 653 -19.52 9.20 -0.93
CA GLY A 653 -19.65 8.97 -2.37
C GLY A 653 -18.40 8.35 -3.02
N ARG A 654 -17.57 7.64 -2.23
CA ARG A 654 -16.40 6.91 -2.73
C ARG A 654 -16.83 5.57 -3.31
N GLU A 655 -16.24 5.23 -4.44
CA GLU A 655 -16.54 4.02 -5.17
C GLU A 655 -15.68 2.85 -4.66
N PRO A 656 -16.25 1.63 -4.50
CA PRO A 656 -15.53 0.47 -3.97
C PRO A 656 -14.73 -0.30 -5.04
N HIS A 657 -15.12 -0.15 -6.31
CA HIS A 657 -14.57 -0.92 -7.42
C HIS A 657 -14.71 -0.17 -8.75
N PRO A 658 -13.77 -0.31 -9.71
CA PRO A 658 -13.90 0.29 -11.04
C PRO A 658 -15.16 -0.10 -11.83
N PHE A 659 -15.76 -1.24 -11.50
CA PHE A 659 -16.91 -1.83 -12.21
C PHE A 659 -18.19 -1.83 -11.38
N PHE A 660 -18.17 -1.24 -10.20
CA PHE A 660 -19.37 -1.04 -9.39
C PHE A 660 -19.43 0.43 -8.98
N SER A 661 -20.43 1.13 -9.50
CA SER A 661 -20.70 2.53 -9.16
C SER A 661 -21.88 2.56 -8.19
N GLY A 662 -21.61 2.85 -6.92
CA GLY A 662 -22.64 3.02 -5.91
C GLY A 662 -23.60 4.16 -6.28
N ARG A 663 -23.08 5.21 -6.92
CA ARG A 663 -23.91 6.31 -7.44
C ARG A 663 -24.86 5.87 -8.54
N ASP A 664 -24.36 5.15 -9.54
CA ASP A 664 -25.20 4.72 -10.67
C ASP A 664 -26.24 3.69 -10.22
N TYR A 665 -25.85 2.81 -9.29
CA TYR A 665 -26.75 1.86 -8.65
C TYR A 665 -27.90 2.57 -7.93
N MET A 666 -27.59 3.61 -7.14
CA MET A 666 -28.61 4.41 -6.45
C MET A 666 -29.47 5.25 -7.39
N GLN A 667 -28.89 5.80 -8.45
CA GLN A 667 -29.64 6.56 -9.44
C GLN A 667 -30.63 5.68 -10.21
N ARG A 668 -30.22 4.45 -10.54
CA ARG A 668 -31.06 3.49 -11.26
C ARG A 668 -32.18 2.92 -10.39
N TYR A 669 -31.91 2.74 -9.10
CA TYR A 669 -32.83 2.14 -8.15
C TYR A 669 -33.20 3.13 -7.03
N SER A 670 -33.59 4.36 -7.42
CA SER A 670 -33.84 5.49 -6.53
C SER A 670 -34.98 5.30 -5.52
N GLY A 671 -35.82 4.26 -5.69
CA GLY A 671 -36.87 3.88 -4.76
C GLY A 671 -36.46 2.85 -3.68
N VAL A 672 -35.20 2.42 -3.65
CA VAL A 672 -34.72 1.39 -2.71
C VAL A 672 -34.27 2.01 -1.39
N ALA A 673 -34.91 1.60 -0.29
CA ALA A 673 -34.47 1.97 1.05
C ALA A 673 -33.26 1.12 1.47
N LEU A 674 -32.05 1.70 1.40
CA LEU A 674 -30.81 1.02 1.80
C LEU A 674 -30.69 0.80 3.32
N GLY A 675 -31.37 1.61 4.14
CA GLY A 675 -31.12 1.66 5.58
C GLY A 675 -29.68 2.06 5.89
N ASP A 676 -29.02 1.30 6.77
CA ASP A 676 -27.61 1.49 7.14
C ASP A 676 -26.61 0.80 6.19
N LEU A 677 -27.09 0.09 5.15
CA LEU A 677 -26.22 -0.62 4.22
C LEU A 677 -25.62 0.34 3.18
N SER A 678 -24.34 0.12 2.84
CA SER A 678 -23.77 0.74 1.63
C SER A 678 -24.43 0.20 0.35
N PRO A 679 -24.41 0.93 -0.77
CA PRO A 679 -24.95 0.46 -2.05
C PRO A 679 -24.39 -0.91 -2.47
N LEU A 680 -23.11 -1.16 -2.22
CA LEU A 680 -22.48 -2.45 -2.53
C LEU A 680 -22.95 -3.55 -1.56
N GLN A 681 -23.07 -3.27 -0.26
CA GLN A 681 -23.63 -4.23 0.70
C GLN A 681 -25.08 -4.57 0.35
N HIS A 682 -25.90 -3.57 0.04
CA HIS A 682 -27.26 -3.81 -0.38
C HIS A 682 -27.31 -4.67 -1.64
N TYR A 683 -26.48 -4.38 -2.65
CA TYR A 683 -26.42 -5.21 -3.86
C TYR A 683 -26.08 -6.68 -3.54
N VAL A 684 -25.05 -6.93 -2.73
CA VAL A 684 -24.56 -8.28 -2.41
C VAL A 684 -25.52 -9.05 -1.50
N GLN A 685 -26.24 -8.37 -0.60
CA GLN A 685 -27.12 -9.03 0.37
C GLN A 685 -28.55 -9.19 -0.15
N VAL A 686 -29.09 -8.18 -0.82
CA VAL A 686 -30.54 -8.10 -1.14
C VAL A 686 -30.76 -7.85 -2.63
N GLY A 687 -30.04 -6.89 -3.20
CA GLY A 687 -30.33 -6.34 -4.51
C GLY A 687 -30.23 -7.35 -5.64
N TRP A 688 -29.24 -8.24 -5.62
CA TRP A 688 -29.11 -9.25 -6.68
C TRP A 688 -30.29 -10.23 -6.69
N GLN A 689 -30.87 -10.57 -5.53
CA GLN A 689 -32.04 -11.47 -5.43
C GLN A 689 -33.30 -10.76 -5.92
N ALA A 690 -33.42 -9.46 -5.61
CA ALA A 690 -34.50 -8.60 -6.09
C ALA A 690 -34.42 -8.27 -7.59
N GLY A 691 -33.42 -8.77 -8.32
CA GLY A 691 -33.26 -8.56 -9.75
C GLY A 691 -32.53 -7.27 -10.13
N TYR A 692 -31.92 -6.57 -9.16
CA TYR A 692 -31.10 -5.40 -9.44
C TYR A 692 -29.75 -5.81 -10.06
N GLU A 693 -29.29 -4.99 -11.00
CA GLU A 693 -28.04 -5.20 -11.72
C GLU A 693 -26.95 -4.29 -11.17
N ALA A 694 -25.74 -4.83 -11.02
CA ALA A 694 -24.59 -4.08 -10.54
C ALA A 694 -24.00 -3.14 -11.60
N HIS A 695 -24.26 -3.37 -12.90
CA HIS A 695 -23.72 -2.58 -13.98
C HIS A 695 -24.60 -2.64 -15.23
N VAL A 696 -24.67 -1.55 -16.01
CA VAL A 696 -25.48 -1.44 -17.25
C VAL A 696 -25.08 -2.37 -18.39
N LEU A 697 -23.89 -2.96 -18.29
CA LEU A 697 -23.31 -3.87 -19.29
C LEU A 697 -23.43 -5.34 -18.88
N PHE A 698 -24.11 -5.60 -17.76
CA PHE A 698 -24.25 -6.94 -17.23
C PHE A 698 -25.73 -7.33 -17.21
N ASP A 699 -26.10 -8.21 -18.12
CA ASP A 699 -27.42 -8.84 -18.12
C ASP A 699 -27.36 -10.15 -17.34
N ARG A 700 -28.10 -10.20 -16.23
CA ARG A 700 -28.13 -11.39 -15.36
C ARG A 700 -28.78 -12.59 -16.06
N GLY A 701 -29.87 -12.39 -16.79
CA GLY A 701 -30.64 -13.47 -17.42
C GLY A 701 -29.82 -14.17 -18.50
N GLN A 702 -29.16 -13.38 -19.35
CA GLN A 702 -28.24 -13.88 -20.35
C GLN A 702 -27.04 -14.59 -19.72
N TYR A 703 -26.45 -14.02 -18.67
CA TYR A 703 -25.30 -14.64 -18.01
C TYR A 703 -25.66 -15.99 -17.36
N LEU A 704 -26.83 -16.08 -16.71
CA LEU A 704 -27.32 -17.34 -16.14
C LEU A 704 -27.72 -18.37 -17.20
N SER A 705 -28.09 -17.96 -18.42
CA SER A 705 -28.32 -18.90 -19.53
C SER A 705 -27.06 -19.64 -19.98
N GLU A 706 -25.89 -19.00 -19.84
CA GLU A 706 -24.58 -19.62 -20.13
C GLU A 706 -24.03 -20.42 -18.93
N TYR A 707 -24.46 -20.10 -17.72
CA TYR A 707 -24.02 -20.72 -16.46
C TYR A 707 -25.21 -21.04 -15.53
N PRO A 708 -26.10 -21.96 -15.94
CA PRO A 708 -27.31 -22.29 -15.18
C PRO A 708 -27.01 -22.91 -13.81
N GLU A 709 -25.81 -23.45 -13.59
CA GLU A 709 -25.36 -23.97 -12.29
C GLU A 709 -25.27 -22.91 -11.18
N LEU A 710 -25.29 -21.63 -11.53
CA LEU A 710 -25.28 -20.51 -10.58
C LEU A 710 -26.68 -20.14 -10.10
N GLU A 711 -27.74 -20.69 -10.71
CA GLU A 711 -29.12 -20.40 -10.32
C GLU A 711 -29.43 -21.06 -8.98
N GLY A 712 -29.66 -20.24 -7.94
CA GLY A 712 -30.00 -20.71 -6.59
C GLY A 712 -28.83 -20.93 -5.63
N GLN A 713 -27.58 -20.62 -6.02
CA GLN A 713 -26.46 -20.64 -5.08
C GLN A 713 -26.52 -19.44 -4.12
N ALA A 714 -26.58 -19.71 -2.81
CA ALA A 714 -26.52 -18.68 -1.79
C ALA A 714 -25.07 -18.22 -1.58
N GLY A 715 -24.83 -16.91 -1.66
CA GLY A 715 -23.54 -16.29 -1.32
C GLY A 715 -22.68 -15.82 -2.48
N TYR A 716 -23.07 -16.09 -3.74
CA TYR A 716 -22.26 -15.70 -4.90
C TYR A 716 -23.10 -15.09 -6.02
N THR A 717 -22.99 -13.76 -6.23
CA THR A 717 -23.78 -13.08 -7.26
C THR A 717 -23.28 -13.43 -8.67
N ALA A 718 -24.18 -13.55 -9.64
CA ALA A 718 -23.83 -13.79 -11.05
C ALA A 718 -22.81 -12.76 -11.58
N PHE A 719 -22.90 -11.51 -11.10
CA PHE A 719 -21.94 -10.47 -11.43
C PHE A 719 -20.56 -10.68 -10.80
N ALA A 720 -20.50 -11.07 -9.51
CA ALA A 720 -19.25 -11.44 -8.86
C ALA A 720 -18.58 -12.63 -9.55
N HIS A 721 -19.35 -13.61 -10.01
CA HIS A 721 -18.85 -14.74 -10.80
C HIS A 721 -18.33 -14.31 -12.17
N CYS A 722 -19.07 -13.44 -12.87
CA CYS A 722 -18.62 -12.84 -14.12
C CYS A 722 -17.27 -12.14 -13.95
N LEU A 723 -17.13 -11.32 -12.91
CA LEU A 723 -15.88 -10.63 -12.59
C LEU A 723 -14.77 -11.60 -12.18
N LYS A 724 -15.03 -12.65 -11.39
CA LYS A 724 -14.03 -13.68 -11.05
C LYS A 724 -13.51 -14.39 -12.29
N ARG A 725 -14.39 -14.85 -13.19
CA ARG A 725 -13.98 -15.49 -14.46
C ARG A 725 -13.22 -14.53 -15.35
N PHE A 726 -13.62 -13.27 -15.38
CA PHE A 726 -12.89 -12.24 -16.10
C PHE A 726 -11.46 -12.09 -15.60
N MET A 727 -11.31 -12.01 -14.28
CA MET A 727 -10.02 -11.86 -13.61
C MET A 727 -9.13 -13.11 -13.81
N ALA A 728 -9.71 -14.31 -13.78
CA ALA A 728 -8.98 -15.57 -13.90
C ALA A 728 -8.55 -15.92 -15.33
N HIS A 729 -9.40 -15.68 -16.34
CA HIS A 729 -9.20 -16.25 -17.69
C HIS A 729 -8.82 -15.22 -18.77
N ARG A 730 -8.75 -13.92 -18.45
CA ARG A 730 -8.35 -12.81 -19.36
C ARG A 730 -9.12 -12.74 -20.71
N LYS A 731 -10.21 -13.48 -20.87
CA LYS A 731 -11.09 -13.42 -22.05
C LYS A 731 -12.25 -12.45 -21.76
N LYS A 732 -12.62 -11.63 -22.75
CA LYS A 732 -13.77 -10.70 -22.71
C LYS A 732 -15.03 -11.46 -22.25
N PRO A 733 -15.60 -11.16 -21.06
CA PRO A 733 -16.85 -11.76 -20.60
C PRO A 733 -18.01 -10.75 -20.68
N LEU A 734 -17.72 -9.51 -21.07
CA LEU A 734 -18.63 -8.37 -21.08
C LEU A 734 -18.69 -7.79 -22.50
N ALA A 735 -18.88 -8.66 -23.49
CA ALA A 735 -19.36 -8.22 -24.79
C ALA A 735 -20.89 -8.39 -24.77
N PRO A 736 -21.68 -7.40 -25.21
CA PRO A 736 -23.03 -7.72 -25.66
C PRO A 736 -22.87 -8.61 -26.90
N LEU A 737 -23.00 -9.93 -26.72
CA LEU A 737 -23.10 -10.85 -27.85
C LEU A 737 -24.49 -10.64 -28.46
N ALA A 738 -24.47 -10.03 -29.63
CA ALA A 738 -25.60 -9.59 -30.41
C ALA A 738 -26.72 -10.64 -30.51
N ALA A 739 -27.89 -10.28 -29.99
CA ALA A 739 -29.18 -10.68 -30.55
C ALA A 739 -30.21 -9.63 -30.13
N ASP A 740 -30.55 -8.79 -31.12
CA ASP A 740 -31.62 -7.78 -31.12
C ASP A 740 -31.21 -6.31 -30.88
N ARG A 741 -30.89 -5.66 -32.00
CA ARG A 741 -30.59 -4.22 -32.10
C ARG A 741 -31.85 -3.33 -32.08
N SER A 742 -33.02 -3.86 -31.75
CA SER A 742 -34.27 -3.09 -31.88
C SER A 742 -34.78 -2.42 -30.59
N VAL A 743 -34.24 -2.73 -29.40
CA VAL A 743 -34.78 -2.20 -28.12
C VAL A 743 -33.90 -1.16 -27.42
N HIS A 744 -32.62 -1.02 -27.79
CA HIS A 744 -31.70 -0.05 -27.16
C HIS A 744 -31.06 0.92 -28.16
N ALA A 745 -31.89 1.76 -28.79
CA ALA A 745 -31.46 2.82 -29.70
C ALA A 745 -30.73 4.01 -29.00
N ALA A 746 -30.38 3.91 -27.72
CA ALA A 746 -29.68 4.94 -26.95
C ALA A 746 -28.39 4.44 -26.28
N PHE A 747 -27.81 3.33 -26.73
CA PHE A 747 -26.57 2.81 -26.16
C PHE A 747 -25.34 3.50 -26.78
N ASP A 748 -24.72 4.38 -26.00
CA ASP A 748 -23.59 5.22 -26.39
C ASP A 748 -22.27 4.43 -26.43
N ARG A 749 -21.64 4.34 -27.62
CA ARG A 749 -20.31 3.73 -27.82
C ARG A 749 -19.23 4.32 -26.92
N GLU A 750 -19.42 5.54 -26.43
CA GLU A 750 -18.51 6.20 -25.50
C GLU A 750 -18.53 5.56 -24.10
N GLN A 751 -19.68 5.06 -23.62
CA GLN A 751 -19.76 4.37 -22.33
C GLN A 751 -19.07 3.00 -22.37
N GLU A 752 -19.25 2.26 -23.47
CA GLU A 752 -18.53 1.01 -23.73
C GLU A 752 -17.01 1.25 -23.85
N GLY A 753 -16.60 2.33 -24.55
CA GLY A 753 -15.20 2.75 -24.65
C GLY A 753 -14.58 3.07 -23.29
N ARG A 754 -15.26 3.88 -22.47
CA ARG A 754 -14.82 4.23 -21.09
C ARG A 754 -14.74 2.99 -20.20
N PHE A 755 -15.66 2.04 -20.35
CA PHE A 755 -15.63 0.77 -19.63
C PHE A 755 -14.40 -0.07 -19.99
N ILE A 756 -14.11 -0.24 -21.30
CA ILE A 756 -12.93 -0.97 -21.78
C ILE A 756 -11.62 -0.27 -21.39
N GLU A 757 -11.58 1.05 -21.35
CA GLU A 757 -10.40 1.80 -20.89
C GLU A 757 -10.16 1.65 -19.39
N ARG A 758 -11.21 1.75 -18.55
CA ARG A 758 -11.10 1.47 -17.11
C ARG A 758 -10.61 0.05 -16.85
N ILE A 759 -11.05 -0.92 -17.66
CA ILE A 759 -10.55 -2.30 -17.64
C ILE A 759 -9.05 -2.37 -17.91
N ARG A 760 -8.58 -1.80 -19.03
CA ARG A 760 -7.16 -1.84 -19.41
C ARG A 760 -6.29 -1.12 -18.37
N HIS A 761 -6.80 -0.03 -17.82
CA HIS A 761 -6.12 0.75 -16.81
C HIS A 761 -6.00 -0.04 -15.49
N TRP A 762 -7.09 -0.63 -15.00
CA TRP A 762 -7.09 -1.48 -13.79
C TRP A 762 -6.19 -2.72 -13.94
N GLN A 763 -6.20 -3.39 -15.10
CA GLN A 763 -5.32 -4.52 -15.38
C GLN A 763 -3.83 -4.14 -15.34
N LYS A 764 -3.47 -2.97 -15.91
CA LYS A 764 -2.10 -2.44 -15.81
C LYS A 764 -1.69 -2.14 -14.37
N MET A 765 -2.62 -1.72 -13.52
CA MET A 765 -2.32 -1.47 -12.10
C MET A 765 -2.00 -2.74 -11.31
N ARG A 766 -2.63 -3.87 -11.63
CA ARG A 766 -2.42 -5.16 -10.94
C ARG A 766 -1.10 -5.84 -11.27
N GLN A 767 -0.44 -5.45 -12.38
CA GLN A 767 0.76 -6.12 -12.89
C GLN A 767 2.10 -5.55 -12.37
N GLY A 768 2.09 -4.53 -11.51
CA GLY A 768 3.29 -4.02 -10.82
C GLY A 768 4.56 -4.00 -11.68
N ASP A 769 4.66 -3.09 -12.65
CA ASP A 769 5.88 -2.75 -13.43
C ASP A 769 6.82 -3.93 -13.79
N ALA A 770 6.28 -5.11 -14.10
CA ALA A 770 7.01 -6.23 -14.64
C ALA A 770 6.80 -6.27 -16.15
N GLY A 771 7.81 -5.79 -16.89
CA GLY A 771 8.14 -6.14 -18.27
C GLY A 771 6.99 -6.25 -19.27
N ALA A 772 6.87 -5.26 -20.16
CA ALA A 772 6.08 -5.38 -21.38
C ALA A 772 6.40 -6.68 -22.15
N PRO A 773 5.40 -7.48 -22.57
CA PRO A 773 5.60 -8.40 -23.68
C PRO A 773 5.24 -7.67 -24.98
N LEU A 774 6.29 -7.26 -25.69
CA LEU A 774 6.27 -7.13 -27.15
C LEU A 774 6.01 -8.53 -27.73
N VAL A 775 4.80 -8.81 -28.22
CA VAL A 775 4.62 -9.72 -29.37
C VAL A 775 3.55 -9.15 -30.31
N SER A 776 4.08 -8.71 -31.44
CA SER A 776 3.50 -8.46 -32.76
C SER A 776 2.22 -9.22 -33.12
N ILE A 777 1.23 -8.49 -33.63
CA ILE A 777 0.36 -9.02 -34.70
C ILE A 777 1.15 -8.90 -36.01
N VAL A 778 1.38 -10.06 -36.63
CA VAL A 778 1.82 -10.19 -38.02
C VAL A 778 0.70 -9.65 -38.92
N MET A 779 0.98 -8.60 -39.68
CA MET A 779 0.42 -8.43 -41.01
C MET A 779 1.55 -8.13 -41.99
N ALA A 780 1.58 -8.93 -43.05
CA ALA A 780 2.57 -8.88 -44.10
C ALA A 780 2.30 -7.69 -45.02
N THR A 781 3.31 -6.88 -45.29
CA THR A 781 3.62 -6.41 -46.64
C THR A 781 5.14 -6.29 -46.80
N ARG A 782 5.67 -7.13 -47.70
CA ARG A 782 7.02 -7.07 -48.26
C ARG A 782 7.16 -5.76 -49.06
N ASN A 783 8.38 -5.23 -49.08
CA ASN A 783 8.90 -4.14 -49.94
C ASN A 783 8.52 -2.69 -49.58
N ARG A 784 9.42 -2.03 -48.85
CA ARG A 784 9.93 -0.67 -49.17
C ARG A 784 11.10 -0.31 -48.23
N CYS A 785 12.23 -0.99 -48.40
CA CYS A 785 13.50 -0.62 -47.73
C CYS A 785 14.37 0.35 -48.58
N ALA A 786 13.87 0.86 -49.71
CA ALA A 786 14.64 1.74 -50.59
C ALA A 786 14.21 3.22 -50.54
N GLU A 787 13.07 3.57 -49.91
CA GLU A 787 12.55 4.95 -49.93
C GLU A 787 12.80 5.73 -48.64
N ILE A 788 13.17 5.08 -47.53
CA ILE A 788 13.43 5.79 -46.26
C ILE A 788 14.85 6.41 -46.19
N GLY A 789 15.77 6.01 -47.07
CA GLY A 789 17.10 6.61 -47.16
C GLY A 789 17.11 8.01 -47.78
N SER A 790 16.19 8.27 -48.72
CA SER A 790 16.08 9.55 -49.44
C SER A 790 15.48 10.66 -48.58
N ASP A 791 14.49 10.32 -47.74
CA ASP A 791 13.75 11.33 -46.98
C ASP A 791 14.48 11.81 -45.72
N ILE A 792 15.51 11.08 -45.27
CA ILE A 792 16.34 11.47 -44.12
C ILE A 792 17.44 12.46 -44.53
N GLU A 793 17.93 12.44 -45.78
CA GLU A 793 18.91 13.42 -46.26
C GLU A 793 18.27 14.77 -46.66
N SER A 794 16.97 14.81 -46.95
CA SER A 794 16.24 16.08 -47.24
C SER A 794 15.82 16.87 -45.99
N ILE A 795 15.96 16.30 -44.79
CA ILE A 795 15.59 16.96 -43.52
C ILE A 795 16.85 17.47 -42.77
N LEU A 796 18.06 17.10 -43.21
CA LEU A 796 19.32 17.52 -42.61
C LEU A 796 20.13 18.52 -43.48
N ALA A 797 19.52 19.10 -44.50
CA ALA A 797 20.00 20.28 -45.25
C ALA A 797 18.95 21.39 -45.16
#